data_AF-A0A8I0GRJ0-F1
#
_entry.id   AF-A0A8I0GRJ0-F1
#
_cell.length_a   1.000
_cell.length_b   1.000
_cell.length_c   1.000
_cell.angle_alpha   90.00
_cell.angle_beta   90.00
_cell.angle_gamma   90.00
#
_symmetry.space_group_name_H-M   'P 1'
#
loop_
_entity.id
_entity.type
_entity.pdbx_description
1 polymer ?
#
loop_
_entity_poly.entity_id
_entity_poly.type
_entity_poly.pdbx_seq_one_letter_code
_entity_poly.pdbx_strand_id
1 'polypeptide(L)'
;MIFASRAVAALTSVAFVLASCGGGGGGSTPTPTPTPTPSQTPVYAVPAQEVLTTADVQKILAQTIEEATARGKPAVIAIVDRPGNVLAVFRMNGAPTTLAVRTTNRTVKPTDVEGLVVPGTADANPLVAAAIAKAITGDYLSSGGNAFSTRTASFIVQEHFPAGNNMLPGGPLFGVQFSQLPCSDFNQRYMAAGGTGAFIGPKRSPLGLAADPGGFPIYKNGVAVGGIGVMSDGLYGFDSNIDDVDKDDDEIIALAGLTGFEAPEAIRGNNIQAVVQLRYSDAQPSDIKSNPANARAFAALNGSVGTLVSVNGYYAQGTTPTILAGTAYGTEASGIRAATAAERASGVAIDNPDAFIFTDGSGNPRYPIRAGTDGADNPAPLTAAEVKALLEEAFKIMSRARAQIRKPLDSRAQVTMAVVDTHGSILGMDRSPDAPIFGSDVSIQKARTATFFSGTHAAGDLLGNPSPDVQSFVQKVRTFLNDPTALTGKVAFADRSGGNLSRPFFPDGEVGQPNGPLSRPFNEWSPFSTGLQSALIFSNLAQHLGFVLGASAVDTRQRCTFGPDVAGKAQNRLQNGIQIFPGSVPIYRGNTLIGGLGVSGDGIDQDDMISFLGVHNGGARIGGIGNAPTAIRADQIVVAIGAGVRLRYVNCPFAPFLDTSDQDVCGGK
;
A
#
# COMPACT_ATOMS: atom_id res chain seq x y z
N MET A 1 48.31 -5.66 -27.16
CA MET A 1 48.85 -5.81 -28.53
C MET A 1 49.52 -7.17 -28.63
N ILE A 2 49.05 -8.00 -29.58
CA ILE A 2 49.81 -9.03 -30.34
C ILE A 2 50.28 -10.27 -29.55
N PHE A 3 50.06 -11.55 -29.91
CA PHE A 3 49.20 -12.29 -30.85
C PHE A 3 49.45 -13.80 -30.62
N ALA A 4 48.49 -14.63 -31.08
CA ALA A 4 48.57 -16.07 -31.44
C ALA A 4 48.67 -17.08 -30.27
N SER A 5 48.14 -18.31 -30.34
CA SER A 5 47.75 -19.14 -31.49
C SER A 5 46.70 -20.21 -31.10
N ARG A 6 46.10 -20.79 -32.13
CA ARG A 6 44.95 -21.71 -32.19
C ARG A 6 45.28 -23.20 -31.93
N ALA A 7 44.30 -23.87 -31.32
CA ALA A 7 43.64 -25.13 -31.71
C ALA A 7 44.31 -26.53 -31.54
N VAL A 8 43.39 -27.47 -31.25
CA VAL A 8 43.34 -28.92 -31.51
C VAL A 8 43.88 -29.86 -30.43
N ALA A 9 42.98 -30.64 -29.81
CA ALA A 9 43.08 -32.11 -29.74
C ALA A 9 41.76 -32.72 -29.23
N ALA A 10 41.28 -33.74 -29.94
CA ALA A 10 40.15 -34.61 -29.58
C ALA A 10 40.58 -36.08 -29.64
N LEU A 11 39.76 -36.94 -29.02
CA LEU A 11 39.72 -38.42 -29.01
C LEU A 11 40.57 -39.18 -27.97
N THR A 12 39.89 -40.01 -27.14
CA THR A 12 39.74 -41.49 -27.23
C THR A 12 39.06 -42.01 -25.94
N SER A 13 37.85 -42.60 -25.88
CA SER A 13 37.34 -43.97 -26.19
C SER A 13 38.07 -45.19 -25.60
N VAL A 14 37.42 -45.90 -24.64
CA VAL A 14 37.45 -47.37 -24.32
C VAL A 14 36.16 -47.67 -23.51
N ALA A 15 35.10 -48.33 -23.97
CA ALA A 15 34.86 -49.74 -24.35
C ALA A 15 34.76 -50.74 -23.16
N PHE A 16 33.54 -51.24 -22.89
CA PHE A 16 33.28 -52.59 -22.37
C PHE A 16 32.07 -53.19 -23.09
N VAL A 17 32.14 -54.49 -23.36
CA VAL A 17 31.48 -55.20 -24.46
C VAL A 17 30.84 -56.51 -23.95
N LEU A 18 29.76 -56.96 -24.64
CA LEU A 18 29.13 -58.31 -24.72
C LEU A 18 28.39 -58.86 -23.48
N ALA A 19 27.31 -59.66 -23.54
CA ALA A 19 26.25 -59.96 -24.51
C ALA A 19 25.31 -61.05 -23.90
N SER A 20 24.00 -61.02 -24.21
CA SER A 20 23.28 -62.09 -24.93
C SER A 20 21.79 -62.22 -24.56
N CYS A 21 20.98 -62.45 -25.62
CA CYS A 21 19.66 -63.10 -25.71
C CYS A 21 18.53 -62.64 -24.78
N GLY A 22 17.32 -62.28 -25.19
CA GLY A 22 16.54 -62.52 -26.41
C GLY A 22 15.07 -62.62 -25.98
N GLY A 23 14.14 -61.98 -26.69
CA GLY A 23 12.70 -62.12 -26.40
C GLY A 23 11.89 -60.90 -26.80
N GLY A 24 11.20 -60.98 -27.94
CA GLY A 24 10.21 -59.99 -28.35
C GLY A 24 8.92 -60.08 -27.52
N GLY A 25 8.31 -58.93 -27.27
CA GLY A 25 7.00 -58.81 -26.65
C GLY A 25 6.58 -57.35 -26.60
N GLY A 26 5.48 -56.99 -27.27
CA GLY A 26 4.96 -55.63 -27.33
C GLY A 26 4.69 -55.07 -25.95
N GLY A 27 5.22 -53.88 -25.68
CA GLY A 27 5.03 -53.15 -24.43
C GLY A 27 4.98 -51.66 -24.72
N SER A 28 3.89 -51.04 -24.28
CA SER A 28 3.61 -49.61 -24.26
C SER A 28 4.86 -48.76 -24.01
N THR A 29 5.09 -47.76 -24.86
CA THR A 29 6.03 -46.66 -24.60
C THR A 29 5.77 -46.10 -23.20
N PRO A 30 6.75 -46.12 -22.27
CA PRO A 30 6.61 -45.42 -21.01
C PRO A 30 6.53 -43.93 -21.33
N THR A 31 5.44 -43.29 -20.92
CA THR A 31 5.35 -41.83 -20.86
C THR A 31 6.58 -41.33 -20.11
N PRO A 32 7.38 -40.39 -20.67
CA PRO A 32 8.52 -39.85 -19.94
C PRO A 32 8.02 -39.27 -18.63
N THR A 33 8.56 -39.78 -17.51
CA THR A 33 8.36 -39.17 -16.20
C THR A 33 8.81 -37.71 -16.31
N PRO A 34 7.99 -36.72 -15.93
CA PRO A 34 8.40 -35.34 -15.97
C PRO A 34 9.68 -35.19 -15.16
N THR A 35 10.72 -34.64 -15.79
CA THR A 35 11.94 -34.24 -15.09
C THR A 35 11.53 -33.43 -13.87
N PRO A 36 11.97 -33.75 -12.65
CA PRO A 36 11.63 -32.96 -11.48
C PRO A 36 12.08 -31.52 -11.74
N THR A 37 11.13 -30.59 -11.76
CA THR A 37 11.43 -29.16 -11.79
C THR A 37 12.45 -28.87 -10.70
N PRO A 38 13.57 -28.18 -10.98
CA PRO A 38 14.53 -27.81 -9.95
C PRO A 38 13.76 -27.20 -8.77
N SER A 39 13.97 -27.73 -7.56
CA SER A 39 13.34 -27.17 -6.37
C SER A 39 13.76 -25.71 -6.26
N GLN A 40 12.82 -24.78 -6.45
CA GLN A 40 13.08 -23.36 -6.25
C GLN A 40 13.55 -23.17 -4.81
N THR A 41 14.72 -22.56 -4.63
CA THR A 41 15.25 -22.28 -3.29
C THR A 41 14.69 -20.94 -2.82
N PRO A 42 14.17 -20.85 -1.57
CA PRO A 42 13.77 -19.59 -0.97
C PRO A 42 14.87 -18.54 -1.06
N VAL A 43 14.54 -17.33 -1.53
CA VAL A 43 15.47 -16.19 -1.62
C VAL A 43 15.13 -15.07 -0.63
N TYR A 44 14.01 -15.19 0.10
CA TYR A 44 13.57 -14.24 1.11
C TYR A 44 13.65 -14.84 2.51
N ALA A 45 14.08 -14.01 3.47
CA ALA A 45 13.93 -14.33 4.88
C ALA A 45 12.47 -14.10 5.30
N VAL A 46 11.89 -15.08 5.98
CA VAL A 46 10.56 -14.94 6.60
C VAL A 46 10.72 -14.25 7.96
N PRO A 47 9.97 -13.17 8.25
CA PRO A 47 9.97 -12.55 9.57
C PRO A 47 9.66 -13.57 10.66
N ALA A 48 10.39 -13.51 11.78
CA ALA A 48 10.10 -14.36 12.92
C ALA A 48 8.71 -14.04 13.51
N GLN A 49 8.05 -15.06 14.05
CA GLN A 49 6.71 -14.93 14.60
C GLN A 49 6.75 -14.35 16.02
N GLU A 50 6.91 -13.03 16.09
CA GLU A 50 6.92 -12.25 17.34
C GLU A 50 5.56 -11.59 17.59
N VAL A 51 5.22 -11.36 18.87
CA VAL A 51 3.97 -10.70 19.29
C VAL A 51 4.18 -9.76 20.47
N LEU A 52 3.33 -8.74 20.51
CA LEU A 52 3.10 -7.95 21.72
C LEU A 52 2.26 -8.77 22.71
N THR A 53 2.80 -9.04 23.88
CA THR A 53 2.04 -9.59 25.01
C THR A 53 1.20 -8.49 25.66
N THR A 54 0.22 -8.86 26.48
CA THR A 54 -0.55 -7.88 27.26
C THR A 54 0.36 -7.05 28.19
N ALA A 55 1.43 -7.64 28.72
CA ALA A 55 2.42 -6.94 29.53
C ALA A 55 3.23 -5.93 28.70
N ASP A 56 3.57 -6.27 27.45
CA ASP A 56 4.23 -5.33 26.53
C ASP A 56 3.33 -4.12 26.26
N VAL A 57 2.05 -4.36 25.93
CA VAL A 57 1.08 -3.28 25.67
C VAL A 57 0.87 -2.40 26.92
N GLN A 58 0.79 -3.01 28.11
CA GLN A 58 0.72 -2.27 29.38
C GLN A 58 1.95 -1.38 29.61
N LYS A 59 3.15 -1.89 29.31
CA LYS A 59 4.40 -1.14 29.47
C LYS A 59 4.44 0.05 28.51
N ILE A 60 4.13 -0.17 27.23
CA ILE A 60 4.11 0.88 26.21
C ILE A 60 3.11 1.98 26.62
N LEU A 61 1.88 1.61 26.98
CA LEU A 61 0.88 2.58 27.46
C LEU A 61 1.37 3.35 28.68
N ALA A 62 1.93 2.67 29.67
CA ALA A 62 2.40 3.33 30.89
C ALA A 62 3.47 4.38 30.60
N GLN A 63 4.46 4.04 29.77
CA GLN A 63 5.53 4.97 29.38
C GLN A 63 4.96 6.18 28.63
N THR A 64 4.06 5.97 27.69
CA THR A 64 3.40 7.05 26.92
C THR A 64 2.54 7.94 27.82
N ILE A 65 1.74 7.37 28.73
CA ILE A 65 0.87 8.12 29.66
C ILE A 65 1.69 8.98 30.61
N GLU A 66 2.80 8.47 31.14
CA GLU A 66 3.66 9.22 32.06
C GLU A 66 4.34 10.39 31.34
N GLU A 67 4.76 10.22 30.09
CA GLU A 67 5.30 11.34 29.30
C GLU A 67 4.25 12.41 29.03
N ALA A 68 3.06 12.00 28.59
CA ALA A 68 1.94 12.92 28.38
C ALA A 68 1.57 13.67 29.68
N THR A 69 1.61 12.99 30.83
CA THR A 69 1.38 13.58 32.15
C THR A 69 2.48 14.58 32.52
N ALA A 70 3.76 14.21 32.34
CA ALA A 70 4.90 15.08 32.61
C ALA A 70 4.91 16.35 31.73
N ARG A 71 4.31 16.26 30.55
CA ARG A 71 4.12 17.40 29.63
C ARG A 71 2.91 18.27 29.93
N GLY A 72 1.96 17.79 30.74
CA GLY A 72 0.67 18.45 30.88
C GLY A 72 -0.15 18.43 29.60
N LYS A 73 0.00 17.36 28.80
CA LYS A 73 -0.63 17.19 27.48
C LYS A 73 -1.46 15.90 27.47
N PRO A 74 -2.68 15.90 28.05
CA PRO A 74 -3.55 14.73 28.02
C PRO A 74 -3.83 14.30 26.59
N ALA A 75 -3.62 13.01 26.30
CA ALA A 75 -3.68 12.47 24.95
C ALA A 75 -4.68 11.31 24.80
N VAL A 76 -4.99 10.99 23.55
CA VAL A 76 -5.53 9.70 23.13
C VAL A 76 -4.39 8.88 22.52
N ILE A 77 -4.24 7.64 23.00
CA ILE A 77 -3.15 6.74 22.64
C ILE A 77 -3.75 5.46 22.08
N ALA A 78 -3.30 5.01 20.91
CA ALA A 78 -3.71 3.75 20.30
C ALA A 78 -2.49 2.86 20.03
N ILE A 79 -2.66 1.55 20.25
CA ILE A 79 -1.66 0.54 19.92
C ILE A 79 -2.32 -0.52 19.04
N VAL A 80 -1.65 -0.88 17.94
CA VAL A 80 -2.06 -1.94 17.03
C VAL A 80 -1.02 -3.05 16.97
N ASP A 81 -1.44 -4.29 16.69
CA ASP A 81 -0.52 -5.37 16.29
C ASP A 81 -0.20 -5.31 14.79
N ARG A 82 0.68 -6.20 14.33
CA ARG A 82 1.17 -6.25 12.95
C ARG A 82 0.07 -6.43 11.89
N PRO A 83 -1.00 -7.23 12.11
CA PRO A 83 -2.17 -7.24 11.22
C PRO A 83 -3.11 -6.03 11.31
N GLY A 84 -2.82 -5.09 12.22
CA GLY A 84 -3.58 -3.86 12.47
C GLY A 84 -4.76 -4.01 13.44
N ASN A 85 -4.85 -5.11 14.20
CA ASN A 85 -5.82 -5.22 15.28
C ASN A 85 -5.49 -4.19 16.36
N VAL A 86 -6.49 -3.41 16.78
CA VAL A 86 -6.32 -2.46 17.87
C VAL A 86 -6.29 -3.23 19.20
N LEU A 87 -5.15 -3.16 19.90
CA LEU A 87 -4.91 -3.88 21.15
C LEU A 87 -5.34 -3.07 22.38
N ALA A 88 -5.25 -1.75 22.27
CA ALA A 88 -5.72 -0.82 23.29
C ALA A 88 -5.94 0.57 22.68
N VAL A 89 -6.96 1.27 23.19
CA VAL A 89 -7.12 2.72 23.05
C VAL A 89 -7.30 3.30 24.44
N PHE A 90 -6.41 4.20 24.84
CA PHE A 90 -6.46 4.87 26.13
C PHE A 90 -6.71 6.36 25.94
N ARG A 91 -7.70 6.89 26.65
CA ARG A 91 -8.05 8.32 26.65
C ARG A 91 -7.69 8.90 28.02
N MET A 92 -6.75 9.84 28.05
CA MET A 92 -6.43 10.58 29.27
C MET A 92 -7.55 11.56 29.66
N ASN A 93 -7.69 11.82 30.94
CA ASN A 93 -8.61 12.82 31.46
C ASN A 93 -8.18 14.22 30.96
N GLY A 94 -9.11 14.94 30.33
CA GLY A 94 -8.83 16.26 29.76
C GLY A 94 -8.22 16.27 28.35
N ALA A 95 -8.12 15.11 27.68
CA ALA A 95 -7.72 15.08 26.27
C ALA A 95 -8.67 15.93 25.41
N PRO A 96 -8.17 16.65 24.38
CA PRO A 96 -9.03 17.44 23.50
C PRO A 96 -10.13 16.58 22.87
N THR A 97 -11.28 17.19 22.60
CA THR A 97 -12.45 16.49 22.04
C THR A 97 -12.82 17.00 20.64
N THR A 98 -11.98 17.84 20.04
CA THR A 98 -12.17 18.36 18.69
C THR A 98 -10.98 17.96 17.84
N LEU A 99 -11.25 17.33 16.70
CA LEU A 99 -10.25 17.04 15.67
C LEU A 99 -10.38 18.05 14.54
N ALA A 100 -9.29 18.72 14.18
CA ALA A 100 -9.23 19.62 13.04
C ALA A 100 -8.23 19.08 12.01
N VAL A 101 -8.68 18.74 10.80
CA VAL A 101 -7.80 18.32 9.70
C VAL A 101 -7.39 19.57 8.92
N ARG A 102 -6.13 19.99 9.02
CA ARG A 102 -5.72 21.29 8.48
C ARG A 102 -4.27 21.32 8.02
N THR A 103 -4.07 22.00 6.90
CA THR A 103 -2.79 22.58 6.50
C THR A 103 -2.57 23.89 7.25
N THR A 104 -1.42 24.05 7.91
CA THR A 104 -1.14 25.21 8.80
C THR A 104 -0.08 26.16 8.27
N ASN A 105 0.79 25.70 7.37
CA ASN A 105 1.88 26.49 6.81
C ASN A 105 1.46 27.48 5.71
N ARG A 106 0.25 27.31 5.16
CA ARG A 106 -0.36 28.21 4.17
C ARG A 106 -1.88 28.16 4.24
N THR A 107 -2.51 29.20 3.69
CA THR A 107 -3.96 29.21 3.53
C THR A 107 -4.38 28.24 2.44
N VAL A 108 -5.18 27.23 2.80
CA VAL A 108 -5.84 26.32 1.86
C VAL A 108 -7.35 26.48 2.02
N LYS A 109 -8.06 26.60 0.91
CA LYS A 109 -9.52 26.67 0.91
C LYS A 109 -10.07 25.28 1.29
N PRO A 110 -10.91 25.18 2.36
CA PRO A 110 -11.49 23.92 2.77
C PRO A 110 -12.20 23.21 1.61
N THR A 111 -11.72 22.01 1.30
CA THR A 111 -12.13 21.19 0.16
C THR A 111 -11.85 19.74 0.51
N ASP A 112 -12.73 18.81 0.14
CA ASP A 112 -12.63 17.41 0.55
C ASP A 112 -12.42 17.27 2.07
N VAL A 113 -11.33 16.62 2.52
CA VAL A 113 -11.03 16.45 3.96
C VAL A 113 -10.33 17.68 4.55
N GLU A 114 -9.70 18.52 3.71
CA GLU A 114 -9.00 19.74 4.16
C GLU A 114 -9.97 20.73 4.81
N GLY A 115 -9.59 21.22 6.00
CA GLY A 115 -10.38 22.19 6.76
C GLY A 115 -11.50 21.58 7.60
N LEU A 116 -11.67 20.25 7.59
CA LEU A 116 -12.69 19.56 8.37
C LEU A 116 -12.46 19.80 9.87
N VAL A 117 -13.52 20.17 10.59
CA VAL A 117 -13.52 20.27 12.06
C VAL A 117 -14.60 19.34 12.58
N VAL A 118 -14.18 18.36 13.37
CA VAL A 118 -15.04 17.33 13.94
C VAL A 118 -15.09 17.55 15.44
N PRO A 119 -16.16 18.18 15.96
CA PRO A 119 -16.37 18.24 17.40
C PRO A 119 -16.86 16.90 17.91
N GLY A 120 -16.47 16.56 19.14
CA GLY A 120 -16.94 15.39 19.85
C GLY A 120 -17.07 15.65 21.34
N THR A 121 -17.27 14.57 22.08
CA THR A 121 -17.30 14.58 23.56
C THR A 121 -16.14 13.76 24.08
N ALA A 122 -15.99 13.65 25.39
CA ALA A 122 -15.02 12.72 25.96
C ALA A 122 -15.31 11.28 25.45
N ASP A 123 -16.58 10.84 25.49
CA ASP A 123 -16.98 9.47 25.15
C ASP A 123 -17.04 9.20 23.65
N ALA A 124 -17.40 10.20 22.85
CA ALA A 124 -17.33 10.15 21.39
C ALA A 124 -16.19 11.05 20.89
N ASN A 125 -14.96 10.75 21.31
CA ASN A 125 -13.80 11.58 21.02
C ASN A 125 -13.20 11.27 19.63
N PRO A 126 -13.19 12.23 18.67
CA PRO A 126 -12.63 12.01 17.33
C PRO A 126 -11.13 11.76 17.28
N LEU A 127 -10.38 12.11 18.33
CA LEU A 127 -8.95 11.81 18.42
C LEU A 127 -8.66 10.31 18.41
N VAL A 128 -9.62 9.43 18.77
CA VAL A 128 -9.43 7.97 18.67
C VAL A 128 -9.20 7.52 17.22
N ALA A 129 -9.89 8.16 16.26
CA ALA A 129 -9.75 7.82 14.85
C ALA A 129 -8.35 8.20 14.34
N ALA A 130 -7.87 9.38 14.74
CA ALA A 130 -6.55 9.88 14.37
C ALA A 130 -5.40 9.11 15.05
N ALA A 131 -5.53 8.77 16.34
CA ALA A 131 -4.52 7.95 17.04
C ALA A 131 -4.39 6.56 16.42
N ILE A 132 -5.51 5.91 16.06
CA ILE A 132 -5.47 4.61 15.35
C ILE A 132 -4.84 4.77 13.95
N ALA A 133 -5.18 5.83 13.21
CA ALA A 133 -4.59 6.08 11.90
C ALA A 133 -3.07 6.29 11.96
N LYS A 134 -2.58 7.04 12.96
CA LYS A 134 -1.14 7.19 13.24
C LYS A 134 -0.47 5.86 13.57
N ALA A 135 -1.10 5.03 14.43
CA ALA A 135 -0.59 3.72 14.81
C ALA A 135 -0.46 2.77 13.61
N ILE A 136 -1.52 2.66 12.80
CA ILE A 136 -1.52 1.84 11.58
C ILE A 136 -0.48 2.34 10.59
N THR A 137 -0.28 3.65 10.49
CA THR A 137 0.72 4.20 9.56
C THR A 137 2.14 3.81 9.95
N GLY A 138 2.50 3.94 11.23
CA GLY A 138 3.79 3.51 11.72
C GLY A 138 4.04 2.02 11.45
N ASP A 139 3.05 1.17 11.72
CA ASP A 139 3.12 -0.28 11.47
C ASP A 139 3.22 -0.62 9.98
N TYR A 140 2.26 -0.18 9.16
CA TYR A 140 2.08 -0.69 7.80
C TYR A 140 3.11 -0.17 6.80
N LEU A 141 3.71 1.00 7.04
CA LEU A 141 4.82 1.50 6.22
C LEU A 141 6.16 0.83 6.54
N SER A 142 6.23 0.08 7.64
CA SER A 142 7.45 -0.54 8.15
C SER A 142 7.56 -2.04 7.81
N SER A 143 8.79 -2.55 7.79
CA SER A 143 9.18 -3.93 7.51
C SER A 143 10.51 -4.28 8.20
N GLY A 144 10.99 -5.51 8.07
CA GLY A 144 12.34 -5.88 8.50
C GLY A 144 13.48 -5.18 7.74
N GLY A 145 13.21 -4.53 6.61
CA GLY A 145 14.19 -3.79 5.82
C GLY A 145 14.08 -2.27 5.90
N ASN A 146 12.99 -1.72 6.44
CA ASN A 146 12.75 -0.28 6.56
C ASN A 146 11.79 0.03 7.71
N ALA A 147 12.05 1.08 8.47
CA ALA A 147 11.17 1.57 9.52
C ALA A 147 10.80 3.03 9.26
N PHE A 148 9.52 3.27 9.02
CA PHE A 148 8.96 4.58 8.68
C PHE A 148 7.90 4.98 9.69
N SER A 149 7.99 6.21 10.18
CA SER A 149 7.01 6.83 11.07
C SER A 149 6.01 7.66 10.27
N THR A 150 5.04 8.27 10.95
CA THR A 150 4.19 9.28 10.32
C THR A 150 4.97 10.52 9.88
N ARG A 151 6.14 10.83 10.46
CA ARG A 151 7.03 11.87 9.95
C ARG A 151 7.67 11.49 8.62
N THR A 152 8.06 10.22 8.45
CA THR A 152 8.49 9.73 7.13
C THR A 152 7.35 9.87 6.12
N ALA A 153 6.11 9.51 6.51
CA ALA A 153 4.94 9.68 5.67
C ALA A 153 4.72 11.16 5.30
N SER A 154 4.81 12.09 6.25
CA SER A 154 4.74 13.54 6.01
C SER A 154 5.70 14.01 4.93
N PHE A 155 6.94 13.49 4.97
CA PHE A 155 8.01 13.89 4.07
C PHE A 155 7.76 13.47 2.61
N ILE A 156 7.11 12.31 2.38
CA ILE A 156 6.98 11.70 1.04
C ILE A 156 5.65 11.97 0.33
N VAL A 157 4.76 12.77 0.91
CA VAL A 157 3.42 13.06 0.38
C VAL A 157 3.23 14.49 -0.12
N GLN A 158 4.27 15.32 0.00
CA GLN A 158 4.18 16.76 -0.25
C GLN A 158 4.15 17.10 -1.74
N GLU A 159 3.80 18.36 -2.03
CA GLU A 159 3.79 18.94 -3.37
C GLU A 159 5.16 18.88 -4.05
N HIS A 160 6.24 18.91 -3.27
CA HIS A 160 7.64 18.85 -3.70
C HIS A 160 8.42 17.85 -2.85
N PHE A 161 9.51 17.31 -3.38
CA PHE A 161 10.35 16.33 -2.72
C PHE A 161 11.84 16.51 -3.05
N PRO A 162 12.66 16.90 -2.04
CA PRO A 162 12.25 17.39 -0.72
C PRO A 162 11.31 18.61 -0.77
N ALA A 163 10.44 18.76 0.24
CA ALA A 163 9.50 19.87 0.34
C ALA A 163 10.21 21.24 0.46
N GLY A 164 9.52 22.32 0.07
CA GLY A 164 10.06 23.68 0.04
C GLY A 164 9.78 24.39 -1.28
N ASN A 165 10.24 25.64 -1.42
CA ASN A 165 10.07 26.42 -2.66
C ASN A 165 11.19 26.10 -3.68
N ASN A 166 11.28 24.83 -4.07
CA ASN A 166 12.22 24.35 -5.08
C ASN A 166 11.44 23.82 -6.31
N MET A 167 12.04 23.92 -7.50
CA MET A 167 11.42 23.40 -8.74
C MET A 167 11.64 21.88 -8.86
N LEU A 168 11.34 21.12 -7.80
CA LEU A 168 11.51 19.66 -7.75
C LEU A 168 10.18 18.92 -7.86
N PRO A 169 10.17 17.70 -8.40
CA PRO A 169 8.97 16.85 -8.44
C PRO A 169 8.37 16.61 -7.06
N GLY A 170 7.13 16.12 -7.01
CA GLY A 170 6.47 15.79 -5.75
C GLY A 170 6.98 14.58 -5.01
N GLY A 171 6.46 14.44 -3.79
CA GLY A 171 6.64 13.25 -2.97
C GLY A 171 6.26 11.98 -3.73
N PRO A 172 7.07 10.90 -3.65
CA PRO A 172 6.84 9.70 -4.46
C PRO A 172 5.50 9.02 -4.15
N LEU A 173 4.95 9.21 -2.95
CA LEU A 173 3.69 8.61 -2.51
C LEU A 173 2.60 9.67 -2.25
N PHE A 174 2.61 10.79 -2.98
CA PHE A 174 1.55 11.79 -2.86
C PHE A 174 0.16 11.17 -3.01
N GLY A 175 -0.71 11.37 -2.03
CA GLY A 175 -2.05 10.77 -1.98
C GLY A 175 -2.15 9.40 -1.28
N VAL A 176 -1.06 8.85 -0.74
CA VAL A 176 -1.08 7.58 0.02
C VAL A 176 -1.96 7.64 1.27
N GLN A 177 -2.29 8.84 1.77
CA GLN A 177 -3.26 9.03 2.85
C GLN A 177 -4.62 8.41 2.49
N PHE A 178 -5.01 8.42 1.22
CA PHE A 178 -6.24 7.82 0.74
C PHE A 178 -6.10 6.33 0.40
N SER A 179 -5.29 5.63 1.19
CA SER A 179 -5.07 4.18 1.16
C SER A 179 -5.41 3.57 2.52
N GLN A 180 -5.48 2.25 2.60
CA GLN A 180 -5.90 1.53 3.81
C GLN A 180 -7.28 1.99 4.31
N LEU A 181 -8.17 2.32 3.37
CA LEU A 181 -9.41 3.05 3.62
C LEU A 181 -10.40 2.22 4.46
N PRO A 182 -11.25 2.88 5.28
CA PRO A 182 -12.22 2.20 6.14
C PRO A 182 -13.33 1.47 5.38
N CYS A 183 -13.55 1.88 4.13
CA CYS A 183 -14.56 1.40 3.22
C CYS A 183 -14.03 0.34 2.23
N SER A 184 -12.73 0.01 2.23
CA SER A 184 -12.15 -0.93 1.26
C SER A 184 -12.85 -2.31 1.32
N ASP A 185 -13.04 -2.93 0.15
CA ASP A 185 -13.53 -4.30 0.00
C ASP A 185 -12.47 -5.36 0.32
N PHE A 186 -11.21 -4.93 0.45
CA PHE A 186 -10.09 -5.78 0.84
C PHE A 186 -9.82 -5.75 2.35
N ASN A 187 -9.85 -4.57 2.96
CA ASN A 187 -9.48 -4.44 4.37
C ASN A 187 -10.51 -5.11 5.29
N GLN A 188 -10.01 -5.82 6.29
CA GLN A 188 -10.84 -6.55 7.25
C GLN A 188 -11.39 -5.61 8.32
N ARG A 189 -12.63 -5.88 8.74
CA ARG A 189 -13.34 -5.10 9.76
C ARG A 189 -13.34 -5.87 11.07
N TYR A 190 -13.09 -5.17 12.17
CA TYR A 190 -13.36 -5.74 13.48
C TYR A 190 -14.87 -5.97 13.64
N MET A 191 -15.24 -7.14 14.14
CA MET A 191 -16.63 -7.53 14.38
C MET A 191 -16.77 -7.92 15.85
N ALA A 192 -17.58 -7.18 16.61
CA ALA A 192 -17.79 -7.44 18.04
C ALA A 192 -18.35 -8.84 18.32
N ALA A 193 -19.17 -9.37 17.39
CA ALA A 193 -19.72 -10.72 17.47
C ALA A 193 -18.68 -11.84 17.22
N GLY A 194 -17.43 -11.49 16.90
CA GLY A 194 -16.38 -12.45 16.55
C GLY A 194 -16.41 -12.88 15.08
N GLY A 195 -15.91 -14.09 14.83
CA GLY A 195 -15.65 -14.63 13.48
C GLY A 195 -14.21 -14.39 13.02
N THR A 196 -13.74 -15.12 12.01
CA THR A 196 -12.34 -15.05 11.58
C THR A 196 -11.94 -13.65 11.12
N GLY A 197 -12.82 -12.99 10.34
CA GLY A 197 -12.70 -11.60 9.90
C GLY A 197 -12.47 -10.59 11.03
N ALA A 198 -12.88 -10.91 12.28
CA ALA A 198 -12.70 -10.03 13.44
C ALA A 198 -11.23 -9.89 13.85
N PHE A 199 -10.36 -10.86 13.53
CA PHE A 199 -8.97 -10.92 14.02
C PHE A 199 -7.91 -10.97 12.91
N ILE A 200 -8.27 -11.43 11.70
CA ILE A 200 -7.36 -11.43 10.56
C ILE A 200 -7.17 -10.02 9.98
N GLY A 201 -5.99 -9.74 9.44
CA GLY A 201 -5.66 -8.50 8.75
C GLY A 201 -5.56 -8.64 7.21
N PRO A 202 -5.11 -7.58 6.52
CA PRO A 202 -4.88 -6.24 7.08
C PRO A 202 -6.18 -5.59 7.58
N LYS A 203 -6.15 -5.00 8.77
CA LYS A 203 -7.25 -4.16 9.26
C LYS A 203 -7.25 -2.81 8.59
N ARG A 204 -8.45 -2.29 8.36
CA ARG A 204 -8.69 -0.93 7.86
C ARG A 204 -8.18 0.14 8.83
N SER A 205 -7.91 1.35 8.32
CA SER A 205 -7.66 2.55 9.12
C SER A 205 -8.88 3.47 9.14
N PRO A 206 -9.21 4.16 10.26
CA PRO A 206 -10.36 5.06 10.34
C PRO A 206 -10.30 6.24 9.37
N LEU A 207 -9.10 6.79 9.12
CA LEU A 207 -8.89 8.00 8.32
C LEU A 207 -8.01 7.76 7.09
N GLY A 208 -7.63 6.50 6.83
CA GLY A 208 -6.54 6.17 5.91
C GLY A 208 -5.17 6.31 6.59
N LEU A 209 -4.10 6.54 5.83
CA LEU A 209 -2.77 6.74 6.39
C LEU A 209 -2.55 8.20 6.84
N ALA A 210 -1.69 8.38 7.83
CA ALA A 210 -1.44 9.64 8.51
C ALA A 210 -0.10 10.26 8.08
N ALA A 211 -0.13 11.56 7.78
CA ALA A 211 1.08 12.37 7.62
C ALA A 211 1.41 13.16 8.90
N ASP A 212 0.55 13.08 9.91
CA ASP A 212 0.65 13.84 11.14
C ASP A 212 1.62 13.16 12.13
N PRO A 213 2.66 13.86 12.64
CA PRO A 213 3.63 13.28 13.59
C PRO A 213 2.97 12.63 14.81
N GLY A 214 3.60 11.60 15.41
CA GLY A 214 3.03 10.87 16.55
C GLY A 214 2.66 9.41 16.29
N GLY A 215 2.97 8.87 15.11
CA GLY A 215 2.83 7.45 14.80
C GLY A 215 4.18 6.77 14.55
N PHE A 216 4.48 5.68 15.26
CA PHE A 216 5.73 4.93 15.12
C PHE A 216 5.50 3.42 15.03
N PRO A 217 6.37 2.69 14.31
CA PRO A 217 6.38 1.24 14.39
C PRO A 217 6.92 0.77 15.75
N ILE A 218 6.39 -0.36 16.22
CA ILE A 218 6.84 -1.06 17.41
C ILE A 218 7.62 -2.31 16.98
N TYR A 219 8.84 -2.46 17.48
CA TYR A 219 9.69 -3.61 17.20
C TYR A 219 9.95 -4.43 18.46
N LYS A 220 10.06 -5.74 18.31
CA LYS A 220 10.46 -6.67 19.37
C LYS A 220 11.47 -7.65 18.80
N ASN A 221 12.62 -7.76 19.45
CA ASN A 221 13.73 -8.60 18.97
C ASN A 221 14.13 -8.29 17.51
N GLY A 222 14.01 -7.03 17.08
CA GLY A 222 14.29 -6.60 15.71
C GLY A 222 13.19 -6.91 14.67
N VAL A 223 12.06 -7.47 15.09
CA VAL A 223 10.90 -7.75 14.22
C VAL A 223 9.82 -6.70 14.42
N ALA A 224 9.22 -6.19 13.34
CA ALA A 224 8.07 -5.30 13.41
C ALA A 224 6.84 -6.08 13.91
N VAL A 225 6.26 -5.65 15.03
CA VAL A 225 5.15 -6.34 15.71
C VAL A 225 3.88 -5.50 15.85
N GLY A 226 3.90 -4.25 15.41
CA GLY A 226 2.75 -3.36 15.47
C GLY A 226 3.13 -1.89 15.37
N GLY A 227 2.26 -1.01 15.88
CA GLY A 227 2.45 0.43 15.85
C GLY A 227 1.76 1.15 17.01
N ILE A 228 2.30 2.31 17.38
CA ILE A 228 1.71 3.24 18.36
C ILE A 228 1.32 4.53 17.65
N GLY A 229 0.20 5.13 18.06
CA GLY A 229 -0.23 6.44 17.59
C GLY A 229 -0.76 7.29 18.75
N VAL A 230 -0.38 8.57 18.75
CA VAL A 230 -0.74 9.53 19.80
C VAL A 230 -1.40 10.76 19.18
N MET A 231 -2.44 11.27 19.85
CA MET A 231 -3.10 12.55 19.55
C MET A 231 -3.31 13.34 20.85
N SER A 232 -2.65 14.48 21.02
CA SER A 232 -2.70 15.29 22.25
C SER A 232 -3.18 16.72 22.06
N ASP A 233 -3.20 17.23 20.83
CA ASP A 233 -3.56 18.63 20.53
C ASP A 233 -4.86 18.80 19.72
N GLY A 234 -5.31 17.74 19.04
CA GLY A 234 -6.50 17.74 18.19
C GLY A 234 -6.27 18.33 16.79
N LEU A 235 -5.03 18.62 16.40
CA LEU A 235 -4.68 19.03 15.04
C LEU A 235 -4.19 17.79 14.27
N TYR A 236 -4.88 17.41 13.21
CA TYR A 236 -4.44 16.36 12.30
C TYR A 236 -3.86 17.01 11.04
N GLY A 237 -2.55 17.15 11.02
CA GLY A 237 -1.83 17.90 9.99
C GLY A 237 -0.75 17.07 9.29
N PHE A 238 0.23 17.79 8.78
CA PHE A 238 1.47 17.23 8.29
C PHE A 238 2.55 18.29 8.52
N ASP A 239 3.79 17.84 8.73
CA ASP A 239 4.93 18.72 8.77
C ASP A 239 5.36 19.08 7.35
N SER A 240 5.10 20.32 6.97
CA SER A 240 5.47 20.89 5.66
C SER A 240 6.88 21.46 5.60
N ASN A 241 7.54 21.68 6.74
CA ASN A 241 8.84 22.30 6.81
C ASN A 241 9.89 21.24 7.13
N ILE A 242 10.70 20.92 6.13
CA ILE A 242 11.73 19.89 6.29
C ILE A 242 13.09 20.44 6.74
N ASP A 243 13.21 21.76 6.81
CA ASP A 243 14.48 22.45 7.09
C ASP A 243 14.64 22.77 8.58
N ASP A 244 13.61 22.57 9.41
CA ASP A 244 13.66 22.73 10.86
C ASP A 244 13.55 21.39 11.60
N VAL A 245 13.73 21.44 12.92
CA VAL A 245 13.45 20.33 13.83
C VAL A 245 12.27 20.77 14.67
N ASP A 246 11.11 20.19 14.43
CA ASP A 246 9.93 20.50 15.22
C ASP A 246 9.98 19.80 16.60
N LYS A 247 9.22 20.34 17.56
CA LYS A 247 9.04 19.72 18.89
C LYS A 247 7.57 19.40 19.08
N ASP A 248 7.10 18.48 18.24
CA ASP A 248 5.74 17.99 18.29
C ASP A 248 5.48 17.14 19.55
N ASP A 249 4.44 17.47 20.32
CA ASP A 249 4.12 16.77 21.56
C ASP A 249 3.63 15.33 21.29
N ASP A 250 2.88 15.09 20.21
CA ASP A 250 2.39 13.76 19.87
C ASP A 250 3.56 12.83 19.55
N GLU A 251 4.53 13.32 18.78
CA GLU A 251 5.74 12.59 18.44
C GLU A 251 6.58 12.25 19.68
N ILE A 252 6.84 13.22 20.57
CA ILE A 252 7.68 12.97 21.75
C ILE A 252 6.99 12.01 22.73
N ILE A 253 5.68 12.17 22.92
CA ILE A 253 4.87 11.27 23.77
C ILE A 253 4.88 9.85 23.19
N ALA A 254 4.71 9.69 21.88
CA ALA A 254 4.77 8.38 21.23
C ALA A 254 6.16 7.75 21.35
N LEU A 255 7.23 8.54 21.15
CA LEU A 255 8.62 8.08 21.26
C LEU A 255 8.94 7.54 22.66
N ALA A 256 8.42 8.15 23.73
CA ALA A 256 8.63 7.66 25.09
C ALA A 256 8.08 6.24 25.29
N GLY A 257 6.95 5.92 24.64
CA GLY A 257 6.32 4.59 24.65
C GLY A 257 7.14 3.50 23.97
N LEU A 258 8.12 3.86 23.15
CA LEU A 258 8.96 2.90 22.42
C LEU A 258 10.19 2.44 23.21
N THR A 259 10.36 2.86 24.47
CA THR A 259 11.56 2.51 25.24
C THR A 259 11.65 0.99 25.49
N GLY A 260 12.58 0.33 24.80
CA GLY A 260 12.74 -1.13 24.74
C GLY A 260 11.94 -1.83 23.63
N PHE A 261 11.34 -1.07 22.71
CA PHE A 261 10.59 -1.54 21.55
C PHE A 261 10.94 -0.76 20.26
N GLU A 262 12.14 -0.17 20.23
CA GLU A 262 12.56 0.73 19.18
C GLU A 262 12.86 -0.02 17.88
N ALA A 263 12.55 0.61 16.75
CA ALA A 263 13.04 0.14 15.45
C ALA A 263 14.57 0.06 15.42
N PRO A 264 15.18 -0.99 14.82
CA PRO A 264 16.62 -1.05 14.64
C PRO A 264 17.13 0.20 13.90
N GLU A 265 18.17 0.83 14.45
CA GLU A 265 18.65 2.14 13.96
C GLU A 265 18.98 2.12 12.46
N ALA A 266 19.65 1.06 12.00
CA ALA A 266 20.11 0.92 10.62
C ALA A 266 19.00 0.94 9.56
N ILE A 267 17.75 0.65 9.94
CA ILE A 267 16.61 0.59 9.02
C ILE A 267 15.65 1.77 9.18
N ARG A 268 15.88 2.68 10.14
CA ARG A 268 15.04 3.88 10.32
C ARG A 268 15.10 4.78 9.08
N GLY A 269 14.03 5.53 8.83
CA GLY A 269 13.93 6.44 7.68
C GLY A 269 15.13 7.37 7.49
N ASN A 270 15.68 7.90 8.59
CA ASN A 270 16.90 8.72 8.58
C ASN A 270 18.18 7.96 8.21
N ASN A 271 18.12 6.67 7.91
CA ASN A 271 19.24 5.88 7.34
C ASN A 271 18.93 5.35 5.93
N ILE A 272 17.79 5.74 5.35
CA ILE A 272 17.34 5.36 4.01
C ILE A 272 17.45 6.57 3.08
N GLN A 273 18.05 6.35 1.91
CA GLN A 273 18.19 7.36 0.87
C GLN A 273 17.26 7.05 -0.30
N ALA A 274 16.36 7.98 -0.58
CA ALA A 274 15.48 7.95 -1.74
C ALA A 274 15.62 9.31 -2.44
N VAL A 275 16.69 9.50 -3.22
CA VAL A 275 17.20 10.80 -3.72
C VAL A 275 17.74 11.70 -2.61
N VAL A 276 17.00 11.84 -1.52
CA VAL A 276 17.38 12.51 -0.27
C VAL A 276 17.26 11.55 0.92
N GLN A 277 17.87 11.92 2.04
CA GLN A 277 17.70 11.20 3.31
C GLN A 277 16.29 11.46 3.85
N LEU A 278 15.54 10.40 4.15
CA LEU A 278 14.19 10.54 4.68
C LEU A 278 14.22 10.95 6.15
N ARG A 279 13.13 11.53 6.67
CA ARG A 279 12.98 11.78 8.11
C ARG A 279 12.40 10.56 8.81
N TYR A 280 12.80 10.31 10.06
CA TYR A 280 12.19 9.30 10.92
C TYR A 280 11.56 9.90 12.17
N SER A 281 12.24 10.82 12.83
CA SER A 281 11.76 11.48 14.06
C SER A 281 12.55 12.76 14.25
N ASP A 282 11.88 13.83 14.65
CA ASP A 282 12.53 15.06 15.13
C ASP A 282 12.65 15.04 16.65
N ALA A 283 11.68 14.40 17.31
CA ALA A 283 11.79 13.98 18.68
C ALA A 283 13.03 13.10 18.90
N GLN A 284 13.75 13.38 19.97
CA GLN A 284 14.91 12.64 20.46
C GLN A 284 14.64 12.12 21.87
N PRO A 285 15.32 11.07 22.34
CA PRO A 285 15.20 10.61 23.72
C PRO A 285 15.47 11.69 24.77
N SER A 286 16.32 12.68 24.44
CA SER A 286 16.61 13.84 25.31
C SER A 286 15.44 14.80 25.48
N ASP A 287 14.41 14.72 24.62
CA ASP A 287 13.21 15.54 24.73
C ASP A 287 12.20 14.97 25.74
N ILE A 288 12.34 13.69 26.13
CA ILE A 288 11.43 13.01 27.05
C ILE A 288 11.57 13.64 28.45
N LYS A 289 10.46 14.08 29.04
CA LYS A 289 10.43 14.71 30.38
C LYS A 289 10.29 13.71 31.51
N SER A 290 9.59 12.61 31.27
CA SER A 290 9.43 11.49 32.19
C SER A 290 10.67 10.59 32.18
N ASN A 291 10.72 9.62 33.10
CA ASN A 291 11.68 8.51 33.00
C ASN A 291 10.92 7.22 32.64
N PRO A 292 10.98 6.76 31.38
CA PRO A 292 10.27 5.55 30.95
C PRO A 292 10.63 4.28 31.71
N ALA A 293 11.80 4.20 32.33
CA ALA A 293 12.19 3.06 33.17
C ALA A 293 11.46 3.05 34.53
N ASN A 294 10.98 4.21 34.98
CA ASN A 294 10.26 4.40 36.25
C ASN A 294 8.75 4.59 36.06
N ALA A 295 8.21 4.33 34.87
CA ALA A 295 6.78 4.46 34.61
C ALA A 295 5.97 3.59 35.58
N ARG A 296 4.90 4.15 36.17
CA ARG A 296 4.01 3.38 37.06
C ARG A 296 3.40 2.21 36.31
N ALA A 297 3.06 1.15 37.05
CA ALA A 297 2.30 0.05 36.47
C ALA A 297 0.95 0.56 35.91
N PHE A 298 0.54 0.03 34.75
CA PHE A 298 -0.68 0.48 34.06
C PHE A 298 -1.93 0.47 34.95
N ALA A 299 -2.05 -0.50 35.86
CA ALA A 299 -3.17 -0.59 36.81
C ALA A 299 -3.30 0.63 37.74
N ALA A 300 -2.21 1.36 38.01
CA ALA A 300 -2.23 2.60 38.79
C ALA A 300 -2.60 3.85 37.96
N LEU A 301 -2.61 3.72 36.62
CA LEU A 301 -2.92 4.80 35.67
C LEU A 301 -4.37 4.70 35.20
N ASN A 302 -4.83 3.48 34.89
CA ASN A 302 -6.18 3.23 34.41
C ASN A 302 -7.23 3.50 35.51
N GLY A 303 -8.25 4.29 35.18
CA GLY A 303 -9.26 4.79 36.10
C GLY A 303 -8.83 6.02 36.92
N SER A 304 -7.55 6.41 36.90
CA SER A 304 -7.03 7.58 37.63
C SER A 304 -6.60 8.71 36.70
N VAL A 305 -5.68 8.44 35.78
CA VAL A 305 -5.14 9.42 34.81
C VAL A 305 -5.98 9.45 33.54
N GLY A 306 -6.71 8.37 33.26
CA GLY A 306 -7.56 8.20 32.09
C GLY A 306 -8.24 6.84 32.13
N THR A 307 -8.82 6.43 31.02
CA THR A 307 -9.48 5.12 30.90
C THR A 307 -9.23 4.50 29.52
N LEU A 308 -9.25 3.16 29.47
CA LEU A 308 -9.46 2.48 28.19
C LEU A 308 -10.85 2.83 27.65
N VAL A 309 -10.95 3.03 26.34
CA VAL A 309 -12.20 3.40 25.65
C VAL A 309 -12.51 2.44 24.52
N SER A 310 -13.78 2.12 24.32
CA SER A 310 -14.25 1.34 23.17
C SER A 310 -14.30 2.22 21.92
N VAL A 311 -14.02 1.64 20.76
CA VAL A 311 -14.12 2.30 19.46
C VAL A 311 -14.95 1.44 18.51
N ASN A 312 -16.07 1.99 18.04
CA ASN A 312 -17.01 1.27 17.17
C ASN A 312 -16.32 0.73 15.92
N GLY A 313 -16.44 -0.57 15.67
CA GLY A 313 -15.83 -1.25 14.52
C GLY A 313 -14.31 -1.35 14.53
N TYR A 314 -13.65 -1.12 15.68
CA TYR A 314 -12.19 -1.24 15.84
C TYR A 314 -11.77 -1.96 17.12
N TYR A 315 -12.38 -1.65 18.28
CA TYR A 315 -11.88 -2.13 19.57
C TYR A 315 -12.98 -2.15 20.63
N ALA A 316 -13.16 -3.30 21.28
CA ALA A 316 -14.06 -3.48 22.43
C ALA A 316 -15.49 -2.93 22.22
N GLN A 317 -15.98 -2.89 20.97
CA GLN A 317 -17.32 -2.39 20.68
C GLN A 317 -18.37 -3.24 21.40
N GLY A 318 -19.19 -2.61 22.24
CA GLY A 318 -20.25 -3.28 23.00
C GLY A 318 -19.76 -4.10 24.20
N THR A 319 -18.47 -4.01 24.56
CA THR A 319 -17.87 -4.73 25.69
C THR A 319 -17.03 -3.81 26.55
N THR A 320 -16.71 -4.21 27.78
CA THR A 320 -15.75 -3.48 28.60
C THR A 320 -14.34 -3.54 27.98
N PRO A 321 -13.70 -2.41 27.69
CA PRO A 321 -12.35 -2.40 27.13
C PRO A 321 -11.32 -3.09 28.03
N THR A 322 -10.50 -3.95 27.45
CA THR A 322 -9.38 -4.63 28.12
C THR A 322 -8.18 -4.69 27.17
N ILE A 323 -6.97 -4.67 27.72
CA ILE A 323 -5.75 -4.78 26.92
C ILE A 323 -5.66 -6.17 26.31
N LEU A 324 -5.45 -6.23 24.99
CA LEU A 324 -5.32 -7.46 24.22
C LEU A 324 -3.85 -7.79 23.93
N ALA A 325 -3.55 -9.08 23.76
CA ALA A 325 -2.30 -9.52 23.14
C ALA A 325 -2.41 -9.44 21.61
N GLY A 326 -1.28 -9.21 20.95
CA GLY A 326 -1.21 -9.16 19.49
C GLY A 326 -1.17 -10.54 18.82
N THR A 327 -1.33 -10.51 17.50
CA THR A 327 -1.33 -11.71 16.65
C THR A 327 -0.02 -11.85 15.89
N ALA A 328 0.54 -13.07 15.88
CA ALA A 328 1.80 -13.36 15.21
C ALA A 328 1.65 -13.28 13.68
N TYR A 329 2.38 -12.36 13.05
CA TYR A 329 2.44 -12.25 11.59
C TYR A 329 2.97 -13.52 10.93
N GLY A 330 2.51 -13.82 9.70
CA GLY A 330 2.93 -15.02 8.98
C GLY A 330 2.18 -16.28 9.40
N THR A 331 1.11 -16.14 10.18
CA THR A 331 0.24 -17.23 10.63
C THR A 331 -1.16 -17.13 10.03
N GLU A 332 -1.91 -18.23 10.05
CA GLU A 332 -3.32 -18.24 9.67
C GLU A 332 -4.14 -17.20 10.46
N ALA A 333 -3.88 -17.09 11.77
CA ALA A 333 -4.56 -16.14 12.65
C ALA A 333 -4.33 -14.67 12.27
N SER A 334 -3.19 -14.35 11.66
CA SER A 334 -2.88 -13.00 11.19
C SER A 334 -3.60 -12.60 9.91
N GLY A 335 -4.15 -13.57 9.16
CA GLY A 335 -4.70 -13.34 7.82
C GLY A 335 -3.65 -13.26 6.72
N ILE A 336 -2.36 -13.39 7.04
CA ILE A 336 -1.25 -13.31 6.09
C ILE A 336 -0.24 -14.41 6.40
N ARG A 337 0.00 -15.32 5.46
CA ARG A 337 0.93 -16.45 5.68
C ARG A 337 1.56 -16.93 4.38
N ALA A 338 2.59 -17.76 4.51
CA ALA A 338 3.14 -18.50 3.38
C ALA A 338 2.04 -19.36 2.71
N ALA A 339 2.06 -19.42 1.39
CA ALA A 339 1.30 -20.41 0.63
C ALA A 339 1.80 -21.81 1.01
N THR A 340 0.88 -22.75 1.12
CA THR A 340 1.20 -24.16 1.33
C THR A 340 1.65 -24.82 0.03
N ALA A 341 2.38 -25.94 0.12
CA ALA A 341 2.75 -26.71 -1.06
C ALA A 341 1.52 -27.18 -1.86
N ALA A 342 0.42 -27.50 -1.18
CA ALA A 342 -0.84 -27.91 -1.81
C ALA A 342 -1.49 -26.77 -2.61
N GLU A 343 -1.50 -25.54 -2.08
CA GLU A 343 -2.05 -24.36 -2.78
C GLU A 343 -1.22 -23.98 -4.02
N ARG A 344 0.11 -24.12 -3.95
CA ARG A 344 0.97 -23.93 -5.12
C ARG A 344 0.75 -25.00 -6.18
N ALA A 345 0.66 -26.26 -5.76
CA ALA A 345 0.45 -27.39 -6.65
C ALA A 345 -0.93 -27.36 -7.33
N SER A 346 -1.98 -26.88 -6.63
CA SER A 346 -3.32 -26.74 -7.20
C SER A 346 -3.48 -25.53 -8.12
N GLY A 347 -2.52 -24.59 -8.08
CA GLY A 347 -2.53 -23.39 -8.92
C GLY A 347 -3.40 -22.25 -8.40
N VAL A 348 -3.92 -22.35 -7.16
CA VAL A 348 -4.65 -21.24 -6.50
C VAL A 348 -3.69 -20.18 -5.94
N ALA A 349 -2.40 -20.49 -5.86
CA ALA A 349 -1.31 -19.56 -5.62
C ALA A 349 -0.19 -19.78 -6.65
N ILE A 350 0.74 -18.83 -6.76
CA ILE A 350 1.90 -18.96 -7.66
C ILE A 350 2.81 -20.12 -7.23
N ASP A 351 3.47 -20.77 -8.18
CA ASP A 351 4.43 -21.84 -7.87
C ASP A 351 5.79 -21.26 -7.44
N ASN A 352 5.83 -20.63 -6.27
CA ASN A 352 7.05 -20.11 -5.64
C ASN A 352 7.02 -20.32 -4.11
N PRO A 353 8.07 -20.90 -3.49
CA PRO A 353 8.08 -21.20 -2.06
C PRO A 353 8.09 -19.97 -1.14
N ASP A 354 8.52 -18.79 -1.64
CA ASP A 354 8.52 -17.53 -0.89
C ASP A 354 7.17 -16.80 -0.95
N ALA A 355 6.20 -17.32 -1.71
CA ALA A 355 4.91 -16.66 -1.90
C ALA A 355 4.11 -16.65 -0.61
N PHE A 356 3.72 -15.45 -0.16
CA PHE A 356 2.74 -15.24 0.89
C PHE A 356 1.38 -14.88 0.28
N ILE A 357 0.32 -15.27 0.96
CA ILE A 357 -1.07 -15.04 0.56
C ILE A 357 -1.88 -14.42 1.70
N PHE A 358 -3.05 -13.87 1.34
CA PHE A 358 -4.09 -13.50 2.30
C PHE A 358 -5.03 -14.68 2.52
N THR A 359 -5.30 -15.00 3.78
CA THR A 359 -6.11 -16.16 4.18
C THR A 359 -7.34 -15.74 4.99
N ASP A 360 -8.38 -16.58 4.97
CA ASP A 360 -9.68 -16.32 5.61
C ASP A 360 -9.69 -16.66 7.12
N GLY A 361 -8.55 -17.07 7.67
CA GLY A 361 -8.40 -17.52 9.06
C GLY A 361 -8.92 -18.95 9.29
N SER A 362 -9.41 -19.62 8.24
CA SER A 362 -9.95 -20.99 8.25
C SER A 362 -9.18 -21.92 7.29
N GLY A 363 -8.01 -21.48 6.82
CA GLY A 363 -7.12 -22.26 5.97
C GLY A 363 -7.32 -22.05 4.47
N ASN A 364 -8.21 -21.14 4.04
CA ASN A 364 -8.43 -20.89 2.61
C ASN A 364 -7.86 -19.54 2.16
N PRO A 365 -7.25 -19.46 0.96
CA PRO A 365 -6.92 -18.18 0.34
C PRO A 365 -8.16 -17.30 0.15
N ARG A 366 -8.07 -16.02 0.50
CA ARG A 366 -9.13 -15.03 0.26
C ARG A 366 -9.22 -14.60 -1.20
N TYR A 367 -8.08 -14.60 -1.88
CA TYR A 367 -7.94 -14.17 -3.28
C TYR A 367 -7.18 -15.21 -4.09
N PRO A 368 -7.72 -16.44 -4.21
CA PRO A 368 -7.10 -17.49 -4.99
C PRO A 368 -7.04 -17.06 -6.46
N ILE A 369 -6.01 -17.52 -7.16
CA ILE A 369 -5.88 -17.33 -8.60
C ILE A 369 -7.10 -17.94 -9.30
N ARG A 370 -7.79 -17.12 -10.11
CA ARG A 370 -9.01 -17.50 -10.83
C ARG A 370 -9.11 -16.78 -12.17
N ALA A 371 -10.02 -17.26 -13.03
CA ALA A 371 -10.36 -16.59 -14.29
C ALA A 371 -11.18 -15.31 -14.05
N GLY A 372 -11.16 -14.42 -15.05
CA GLY A 372 -11.91 -13.18 -15.11
C GLY A 372 -13.40 -13.39 -14.97
N THR A 373 -14.06 -12.44 -14.31
CA THR A 373 -15.49 -12.50 -13.99
C THR A 373 -16.32 -11.55 -14.86
N ASP A 374 -15.73 -11.06 -15.95
CA ASP A 374 -16.23 -10.02 -16.84
C ASP A 374 -16.68 -10.55 -18.21
N GLY A 375 -16.97 -11.86 -18.31
CA GLY A 375 -17.38 -12.52 -19.56
C GLY A 375 -18.65 -11.97 -20.24
N ALA A 376 -19.45 -11.18 -19.52
CA ALA A 376 -20.61 -10.48 -20.08
C ALA A 376 -20.21 -9.26 -20.94
N ASP A 377 -19.11 -8.59 -20.58
CA ASP A 377 -18.61 -7.38 -21.28
C ASP A 377 -17.38 -7.69 -22.14
N ASN A 378 -16.69 -8.80 -21.86
CA ASN A 378 -15.47 -9.20 -22.51
C ASN A 378 -15.60 -10.64 -23.06
N PRO A 379 -15.61 -10.85 -24.39
CA PRO A 379 -15.80 -12.17 -25.00
C PRO A 379 -14.61 -13.13 -24.74
N ALA A 380 -13.48 -12.59 -24.31
CA ALA A 380 -12.33 -13.37 -23.87
C ALA A 380 -11.79 -12.76 -22.57
N PRO A 381 -12.31 -13.15 -21.39
CA PRO A 381 -11.74 -12.75 -20.12
C PRO A 381 -10.30 -13.24 -19.94
N LEU A 382 -9.61 -12.74 -18.91
CA LEU A 382 -8.38 -13.38 -18.43
C LEU A 382 -8.67 -14.81 -17.97
N THR A 383 -7.83 -15.78 -18.32
CA THR A 383 -7.91 -17.14 -17.79
C THR A 383 -7.13 -17.25 -16.47
N ALA A 384 -7.43 -18.26 -15.65
CA ALA A 384 -6.66 -18.51 -14.43
C ALA A 384 -5.17 -18.77 -14.71
N ALA A 385 -4.86 -19.43 -15.84
CA ALA A 385 -3.48 -19.67 -16.26
C ALA A 385 -2.74 -18.39 -16.65
N GLU A 386 -3.42 -17.46 -17.33
CA GLU A 386 -2.88 -16.13 -17.63
C GLU A 386 -2.63 -15.32 -16.36
N VAL A 387 -3.58 -15.29 -15.42
CA VAL A 387 -3.40 -14.62 -14.12
C VAL A 387 -2.20 -15.22 -13.37
N LYS A 388 -2.08 -16.55 -13.34
CA LYS A 388 -0.93 -17.23 -12.73
C LYS A 388 0.38 -16.83 -13.38
N ALA A 389 0.45 -16.80 -14.71
CA ALA A 389 1.66 -16.43 -15.44
C ALA A 389 2.08 -14.98 -15.16
N LEU A 390 1.13 -14.04 -15.13
CA LEU A 390 1.39 -12.64 -14.81
C LEU A 390 1.98 -12.47 -13.40
N LEU A 391 1.39 -13.10 -12.40
CA LEU A 391 1.85 -13.03 -11.02
C LEU A 391 3.20 -13.74 -10.84
N GLU A 392 3.39 -14.92 -11.44
CA GLU A 392 4.68 -15.65 -11.38
C GLU A 392 5.82 -14.84 -12.03
N GLU A 393 5.59 -14.19 -13.17
CA GLU A 393 6.61 -13.37 -13.81
C GLU A 393 6.87 -12.06 -13.05
N ALA A 394 5.84 -11.42 -12.50
CA ALA A 394 6.02 -10.27 -11.61
C ALA A 394 6.85 -10.64 -10.36
N PHE A 395 6.55 -11.78 -9.73
CA PHE A 395 7.31 -12.28 -8.57
C PHE A 395 8.77 -12.59 -8.94
N LYS A 396 9.03 -13.17 -10.12
CA LYS A 396 10.39 -13.38 -10.61
C LYS A 396 11.14 -12.06 -10.79
N ILE A 397 10.52 -11.04 -11.38
CA ILE A 397 11.13 -9.71 -11.51
C ILE A 397 11.42 -9.10 -10.14
N MET A 398 10.48 -9.17 -9.20
CA MET A 398 10.67 -8.73 -7.81
C MET A 398 11.87 -9.43 -7.14
N SER A 399 11.99 -10.75 -7.28
CA SER A 399 13.08 -11.54 -6.68
C SER A 399 14.48 -11.14 -7.16
N ARG A 400 14.56 -10.54 -8.36
CA ARG A 400 15.78 -10.05 -8.96
C ARG A 400 16.01 -8.56 -8.68
N ALA A 401 14.94 -7.81 -8.43
CA ALA A 401 14.97 -6.36 -8.31
C ALA A 401 15.71 -5.90 -7.05
N ARG A 402 16.54 -4.87 -7.20
CA ARG A 402 17.16 -4.12 -6.12
C ARG A 402 16.15 -3.20 -5.48
N ALA A 403 16.00 -3.32 -4.17
CA ALA A 403 15.16 -2.43 -3.38
C ALA A 403 15.72 -0.99 -3.37
N GLN A 404 14.83 0.01 -3.40
CA GLN A 404 15.19 1.41 -3.21
C GLN A 404 15.21 1.79 -1.74
N ILE A 405 14.23 1.29 -0.98
CA ILE A 405 13.94 1.80 0.36
C ILE A 405 14.38 0.86 1.48
N ARG A 406 15.13 -0.20 1.16
CA ARG A 406 15.46 -1.26 2.13
C ARG A 406 16.94 -1.29 2.48
N LYS A 407 17.23 -1.66 3.72
CA LYS A 407 18.57 -1.92 4.24
C LYS A 407 18.71 -3.40 4.68
N PRO A 408 19.92 -3.99 4.59
CA PRO A 408 21.15 -3.41 4.00
C PRO A 408 20.98 -3.09 2.51
N LEU A 409 21.86 -2.23 1.97
CA LEU A 409 21.84 -1.95 0.52
C LEU A 409 21.97 -3.25 -0.26
N ASP A 410 21.45 -3.25 -1.49
CA ASP A 410 21.40 -4.43 -2.35
C ASP A 410 20.50 -5.57 -1.82
N SER A 411 19.59 -5.23 -0.92
CA SER A 411 18.46 -6.09 -0.59
C SER A 411 17.48 -6.22 -1.75
N ARG A 412 16.75 -7.33 -1.79
CA ARG A 412 15.68 -7.58 -2.77
C ARG A 412 14.47 -6.71 -2.49
N ALA A 413 13.83 -6.22 -3.55
CA ALA A 413 12.54 -5.56 -3.45
C ALA A 413 11.51 -6.50 -2.82
N GLN A 414 10.62 -5.93 -2.01
CA GLN A 414 9.53 -6.67 -1.37
C GLN A 414 8.21 -5.93 -1.52
N VAL A 415 7.33 -6.48 -2.36
CA VAL A 415 6.06 -5.87 -2.75
C VAL A 415 4.90 -6.86 -2.62
N THR A 416 3.69 -6.32 -2.67
CA THR A 416 2.44 -7.05 -2.95
C THR A 416 2.01 -6.80 -4.40
N MET A 417 1.52 -7.85 -5.06
CA MET A 417 1.04 -7.85 -6.44
C MET A 417 -0.44 -8.23 -6.47
N ALA A 418 -1.21 -7.57 -7.34
CA ALA A 418 -2.62 -7.85 -7.55
C ALA A 418 -3.00 -7.77 -9.03
N VAL A 419 -3.80 -8.73 -9.49
CA VAL A 419 -4.42 -8.70 -10.83
C VAL A 419 -5.93 -8.55 -10.67
N VAL A 420 -6.52 -7.65 -11.47
CA VAL A 420 -7.97 -7.42 -11.52
C VAL A 420 -8.50 -7.56 -12.95
N ASP A 421 -9.77 -7.95 -13.09
CA ASP A 421 -10.50 -7.88 -14.37
C ASP A 421 -11.01 -6.47 -14.67
N THR A 422 -11.64 -6.28 -15.84
CA THR A 422 -12.23 -4.99 -16.24
C THR A 422 -13.38 -4.52 -15.33
N HIS A 423 -13.88 -5.40 -14.45
CA HIS A 423 -14.86 -5.05 -13.43
C HIS A 423 -14.24 -4.61 -12.10
N GLY A 424 -12.90 -4.59 -12.01
CA GLY A 424 -12.17 -4.32 -10.78
C GLY A 424 -12.23 -5.48 -9.79
N SER A 425 -12.66 -6.67 -10.22
CA SER A 425 -12.72 -7.87 -9.39
C SER A 425 -11.31 -8.45 -9.27
N ILE A 426 -10.88 -8.76 -8.04
CA ILE A 426 -9.56 -9.36 -7.79
C ILE A 426 -9.54 -10.79 -8.36
N LEU A 427 -8.56 -11.09 -9.20
CA LEU A 427 -8.37 -12.40 -9.83
C LEU A 427 -7.24 -13.21 -9.19
N GLY A 428 -6.34 -12.55 -8.46
CA GLY A 428 -5.26 -13.18 -7.72
C GLY A 428 -4.41 -12.13 -7.02
N MET A 429 -3.83 -12.52 -5.89
CA MET A 429 -2.88 -11.71 -5.14
C MET A 429 -1.81 -12.58 -4.51
N ASP A 430 -0.59 -12.07 -4.48
CA ASP A 430 0.55 -12.66 -3.82
C ASP A 430 1.51 -11.57 -3.37
N ARG A 431 2.38 -11.90 -2.43
CA ARG A 431 3.35 -10.96 -1.86
C ARG A 431 4.60 -11.69 -1.41
N SER A 432 5.67 -10.92 -1.32
CA SER A 432 6.87 -11.36 -0.58
C SER A 432 6.62 -11.37 0.95
N PRO A 433 7.41 -12.17 1.72
CA PRO A 433 7.15 -12.39 3.14
C PRO A 433 7.14 -11.13 4.02
N ASP A 434 7.93 -10.12 3.69
CA ASP A 434 8.16 -8.90 4.47
C ASP A 434 7.91 -7.62 3.64
N ALA A 435 7.02 -7.70 2.65
CA ALA A 435 6.48 -6.50 2.02
C ALA A 435 5.81 -5.59 3.06
N PRO A 436 5.93 -4.25 2.98
CA PRO A 436 5.11 -3.37 3.81
C PRO A 436 3.61 -3.65 3.62
N ILE A 437 2.84 -3.73 4.71
CA ILE A 437 1.44 -4.18 4.68
C ILE A 437 0.55 -3.21 3.91
N PHE A 438 0.86 -1.89 3.92
CA PHE A 438 0.08 -0.89 3.19
C PHE A 438 -0.04 -1.23 1.69
N GLY A 439 0.99 -1.87 1.11
CA GLY A 439 1.03 -2.28 -0.29
C GLY A 439 -0.08 -3.28 -0.67
N SER A 440 -0.69 -3.93 0.31
CA SER A 440 -1.77 -4.92 0.09
C SER A 440 -3.02 -4.28 -0.53
N ASP A 441 -3.57 -3.24 0.10
CA ASP A 441 -4.74 -2.50 -0.42
C ASP A 441 -4.33 -1.63 -1.62
N VAL A 442 -3.14 -1.02 -1.56
CA VAL A 442 -2.63 -0.13 -2.61
C VAL A 442 -2.40 -0.85 -3.93
N SER A 443 -1.84 -2.07 -3.94
CA SER A 443 -1.65 -2.84 -5.19
C SER A 443 -2.97 -3.06 -5.93
N ILE A 444 -4.07 -3.29 -5.20
CA ILE A 444 -5.42 -3.40 -5.78
C ILE A 444 -5.91 -2.04 -6.28
N GLN A 445 -5.77 -0.96 -5.49
CA GLN A 445 -6.16 0.39 -5.93
C GLN A 445 -5.46 0.78 -7.23
N LYS A 446 -4.15 0.51 -7.30
CA LYS A 446 -3.33 0.74 -8.49
C LYS A 446 -3.84 -0.07 -9.69
N ALA A 447 -3.99 -1.39 -9.54
CA ALA A 447 -4.51 -2.26 -10.59
C ALA A 447 -5.89 -1.80 -11.13
N ARG A 448 -6.79 -1.40 -10.22
CA ARG A 448 -8.11 -0.85 -10.57
C ARG A 448 -8.01 0.49 -11.28
N THR A 449 -7.09 1.35 -10.87
CA THR A 449 -6.90 2.69 -11.46
C THR A 449 -6.48 2.58 -12.93
N ALA A 450 -5.39 1.87 -13.22
CA ALA A 450 -4.93 1.67 -14.60
C ALA A 450 -6.00 1.00 -15.48
N THR A 451 -6.71 0.01 -14.94
CA THR A 451 -7.82 -0.65 -15.64
C THR A 451 -8.97 0.31 -15.91
N PHE A 452 -9.41 1.06 -14.91
CA PHE A 452 -10.55 1.96 -15.00
C PHE A 452 -10.31 3.07 -16.03
N PHE A 453 -9.21 3.83 -15.91
CA PHE A 453 -8.95 4.95 -16.81
C PHE A 453 -8.65 4.53 -18.25
N SER A 454 -8.23 3.28 -18.47
CA SER A 454 -8.06 2.68 -19.80
C SER A 454 -9.35 2.11 -20.38
N GLY A 455 -10.43 2.05 -19.61
CA GLY A 455 -11.70 1.43 -19.98
C GLY A 455 -12.65 2.35 -20.74
N THR A 456 -13.55 1.77 -21.54
CA THR A 456 -14.61 2.49 -22.27
C THR A 456 -15.67 3.10 -21.35
N HIS A 457 -15.79 2.56 -20.13
CA HIS A 457 -16.78 2.94 -19.12
C HIS A 457 -16.35 4.14 -18.26
N ALA A 458 -15.07 4.54 -18.27
CA ALA A 458 -14.52 5.49 -17.29
C ALA A 458 -15.31 6.81 -17.21
N ALA A 459 -15.54 7.46 -18.37
CA ALA A 459 -16.35 8.67 -18.43
C ALA A 459 -17.79 8.44 -17.96
N GLY A 460 -18.42 7.33 -18.38
CA GLY A 460 -19.79 6.99 -18.00
C GLY A 460 -19.94 6.77 -16.49
N ASP A 461 -19.01 6.04 -15.88
CA ASP A 461 -19.02 5.74 -14.45
C ASP A 461 -18.77 6.99 -13.60
N LEU A 462 -17.88 7.89 -14.05
CA LEU A 462 -17.66 9.18 -13.38
C LEU A 462 -18.86 10.11 -13.52
N LEU A 463 -19.50 10.17 -14.70
CA LEU A 463 -20.72 10.94 -14.91
C LEU A 463 -21.94 10.36 -14.17
N GLY A 464 -21.95 9.05 -13.95
CA GLY A 464 -22.97 8.33 -13.18
C GLY A 464 -22.81 8.44 -11.67
N ASN A 465 -21.70 9.01 -11.18
CA ASN A 465 -21.51 9.26 -9.75
C ASN A 465 -22.49 10.34 -9.26
N PRO A 466 -23.10 10.22 -8.07
CA PRO A 466 -24.05 11.23 -7.57
C PRO A 466 -23.42 12.57 -7.20
N SER A 467 -22.08 12.65 -7.05
CA SER A 467 -21.38 13.90 -6.73
C SER A 467 -21.12 14.74 -7.99
N PRO A 468 -21.70 15.96 -8.10
CA PRO A 468 -21.42 16.85 -9.23
C PRO A 468 -19.94 17.22 -9.35
N ASP A 469 -19.23 17.26 -8.22
CA ASP A 469 -17.79 17.52 -8.21
C ASP A 469 -17.01 16.37 -8.87
N VAL A 470 -17.34 15.10 -8.57
CA VAL A 470 -16.76 13.93 -9.26
C VAL A 470 -17.08 13.98 -10.76
N GLN A 471 -18.33 14.27 -11.13
CA GLN A 471 -18.75 14.38 -12.53
C GLN A 471 -17.92 15.43 -13.29
N SER A 472 -17.56 16.54 -12.63
CA SER A 472 -16.82 17.65 -13.25
C SER A 472 -15.44 17.24 -13.79
N PHE A 473 -14.79 16.23 -13.20
CA PHE A 473 -13.46 15.79 -13.59
C PHE A 473 -13.40 15.24 -15.02
N VAL A 474 -14.51 14.70 -15.54
CA VAL A 474 -14.59 14.23 -16.94
C VAL A 474 -14.37 15.38 -17.91
N GLN A 475 -15.05 16.50 -17.69
CA GLN A 475 -14.89 17.68 -18.54
C GLN A 475 -13.51 18.32 -18.36
N LYS A 476 -12.99 18.36 -17.13
CA LYS A 476 -11.62 18.85 -16.85
C LYS A 476 -10.58 18.09 -17.67
N VAL A 477 -10.66 16.75 -17.69
CA VAL A 477 -9.74 15.91 -18.47
C VAL A 477 -9.90 16.15 -19.98
N ARG A 478 -11.13 16.18 -20.50
CA ARG A 478 -11.39 16.43 -21.93
C ARG A 478 -10.85 17.77 -22.41
N THR A 479 -11.08 18.83 -21.62
CA THR A 479 -10.55 20.16 -21.91
C THR A 479 -9.03 20.17 -21.86
N PHE A 480 -8.44 19.60 -20.80
CA PHE A 480 -6.98 19.60 -20.59
C PHE A 480 -6.22 18.84 -21.67
N LEU A 481 -6.75 17.70 -22.11
CA LEU A 481 -6.16 16.89 -23.18
C LEU A 481 -6.54 17.37 -24.59
N ASN A 482 -7.42 18.36 -24.70
CA ASN A 482 -8.03 18.77 -25.96
C ASN A 482 -8.62 17.58 -26.76
N ASP A 483 -9.27 16.65 -26.06
CA ASP A 483 -9.91 15.47 -26.63
C ASP A 483 -11.32 15.32 -26.04
N PRO A 484 -12.39 15.62 -26.79
CA PRO A 484 -13.77 15.48 -26.31
C PRO A 484 -14.17 14.02 -26.03
N THR A 485 -13.37 13.07 -26.53
CA THR A 485 -13.55 11.62 -26.35
C THR A 485 -12.60 11.04 -25.30
N ALA A 486 -11.84 11.85 -24.56
CA ALA A 486 -11.02 11.33 -23.45
C ALA A 486 -11.87 10.52 -22.46
N LEU A 487 -11.23 9.51 -21.84
CA LEU A 487 -11.84 8.57 -20.88
C LEU A 487 -12.91 7.62 -21.49
N THR A 488 -12.74 7.26 -22.77
CA THR A 488 -13.62 6.32 -23.49
C THR A 488 -12.88 5.07 -23.99
N GLY A 489 -11.73 4.74 -23.39
CA GLY A 489 -10.95 3.54 -23.72
C GLY A 489 -10.04 3.67 -24.96
N LYS A 490 -9.97 4.85 -25.58
CA LYS A 490 -9.05 5.16 -26.69
C LYS A 490 -7.57 5.19 -26.28
N VAL A 491 -7.31 5.48 -25.02
CA VAL A 491 -5.95 5.66 -24.47
C VAL A 491 -5.76 4.71 -23.31
N ALA A 492 -4.65 3.99 -23.30
CA ALA A 492 -4.20 3.18 -22.18
C ALA A 492 -3.44 4.07 -21.19
N PHE A 493 -3.94 4.18 -19.96
CA PHE A 493 -3.29 4.89 -18.87
C PHE A 493 -2.67 3.90 -17.89
N ALA A 494 -1.40 4.12 -17.57
CA ALA A 494 -0.76 3.55 -16.39
C ALA A 494 -0.88 4.53 -15.22
N ASP A 495 -0.64 4.08 -13.99
CA ASP A 495 -0.72 4.96 -12.82
C ASP A 495 0.29 6.10 -12.89
N ARG A 496 1.43 5.95 -13.56
CA ARG A 496 2.37 7.06 -13.74
C ARG A 496 1.76 8.21 -14.55
N SER A 497 0.99 7.89 -15.59
CA SER A 497 0.28 8.89 -16.39
C SER A 497 -0.83 9.54 -15.57
N GLY A 498 -1.61 8.73 -14.84
CA GLY A 498 -2.64 9.21 -13.92
C GLY A 498 -2.07 10.11 -12.82
N GLY A 499 -0.89 9.78 -12.32
CA GLY A 499 -0.14 10.57 -11.35
C GLY A 499 0.30 11.90 -11.93
N ASN A 500 0.79 11.95 -13.18
CA ASN A 500 1.08 13.23 -13.84
C ASN A 500 -0.17 14.11 -13.89
N LEU A 501 -1.32 13.55 -14.26
CA LEU A 501 -2.59 14.29 -14.35
C LEU A 501 -3.18 14.67 -12.98
N SER A 502 -2.64 14.13 -11.88
CA SER A 502 -3.10 14.37 -10.50
C SER A 502 -2.17 15.29 -9.71
N ARG A 503 -1.21 15.95 -10.36
CA ARG A 503 -0.28 16.88 -9.71
C ARG A 503 -0.88 18.27 -9.50
N PRO A 504 -0.58 18.94 -8.37
CA PRO A 504 -0.97 20.34 -8.15
C PRO A 504 -0.31 21.32 -9.14
N PHE A 505 0.80 20.90 -9.75
CA PHE A 505 1.51 21.60 -10.81
C PHE A 505 1.77 20.64 -11.97
N PHE A 506 1.44 21.04 -13.19
CA PHE A 506 1.72 20.26 -14.39
C PHE A 506 2.50 21.09 -15.42
N PRO A 507 3.72 20.68 -15.82
CA PRO A 507 4.41 19.46 -15.40
C PRO A 507 4.85 19.50 -13.93
N ASP A 508 5.10 18.31 -13.38
CA ASP A 508 5.50 18.17 -11.99
C ASP A 508 6.82 18.92 -11.71
N GLY A 509 6.89 19.60 -10.57
CA GLY A 509 8.03 20.42 -10.17
C GLY A 509 8.14 21.79 -10.84
N GLU A 510 7.24 22.16 -11.74
CA GLU A 510 7.20 23.52 -12.30
C GLU A 510 6.16 24.39 -11.56
N VAL A 511 6.60 25.12 -10.54
CA VAL A 511 5.74 26.03 -9.76
C VAL A 511 5.15 27.12 -10.66
N GLY A 512 3.86 27.44 -10.44
CA GLY A 512 3.14 28.48 -11.18
C GLY A 512 2.46 27.99 -12.47
N GLN A 513 2.71 26.75 -12.87
CA GLN A 513 1.96 26.08 -13.93
C GLN A 513 0.56 25.67 -13.47
N PRO A 514 -0.41 25.47 -14.40
CA PRO A 514 -1.73 24.95 -14.03
C PRO A 514 -1.63 23.55 -13.42
N ASN A 515 -2.61 23.18 -12.59
CA ASN A 515 -2.71 21.83 -12.05
C ASN A 515 -3.12 20.82 -13.13
N GLY A 516 -2.77 19.55 -12.92
CA GLY A 516 -3.31 18.46 -13.72
C GLY A 516 -4.84 18.35 -13.56
N PRO A 517 -5.57 17.83 -14.56
CA PRO A 517 -7.03 17.87 -14.59
C PRO A 517 -7.70 16.99 -13.53
N LEU A 518 -6.97 16.04 -12.93
CA LEU A 518 -7.42 15.18 -11.84
C LEU A 518 -7.04 15.74 -10.46
N SER A 519 -6.25 16.81 -10.41
CA SER A 519 -5.85 17.50 -9.17
C SER A 519 -6.82 18.61 -8.79
N ARG A 520 -6.84 18.97 -7.51
CA ARG A 520 -7.29 20.32 -7.09
C ARG A 520 -6.29 21.39 -7.56
N PRO A 521 -6.72 22.64 -7.80
CA PRO A 521 -5.80 23.78 -7.93
C PRO A 521 -5.04 23.98 -6.62
N PHE A 522 -3.81 24.52 -6.67
CA PHE A 522 -2.92 24.53 -5.50
C PHE A 522 -3.50 25.22 -4.24
N ASN A 523 -4.36 26.24 -4.40
CA ASN A 523 -5.04 26.91 -3.30
C ASN A 523 -6.13 26.07 -2.61
N GLU A 524 -6.54 24.95 -3.21
CA GLU A 524 -7.45 23.93 -2.65
C GLU A 524 -6.73 22.60 -2.41
N TRP A 525 -5.56 22.41 -3.02
CA TRP A 525 -4.77 21.20 -2.91
C TRP A 525 -4.10 21.13 -1.55
N SER A 526 -4.11 19.95 -0.95
CA SER A 526 -3.23 19.56 0.15
C SER A 526 -3.11 18.04 0.15
N PRO A 527 -2.26 17.45 0.99
CA PRO A 527 -2.25 16.00 1.16
C PRO A 527 -3.60 15.43 1.69
N PHE A 528 -4.53 16.29 2.12
CA PHE A 528 -5.90 15.96 2.52
C PHE A 528 -6.97 16.31 1.46
N SER A 529 -6.56 16.89 0.33
CA SER A 529 -7.45 17.36 -0.74
C SER A 529 -6.70 17.26 -2.08
N THR A 530 -6.52 16.04 -2.58
CA THR A 530 -5.66 15.78 -3.75
C THR A 530 -6.39 15.99 -5.08
N GLY A 531 -7.71 15.82 -5.14
CA GLY A 531 -8.50 15.99 -6.36
C GLY A 531 -9.52 14.87 -6.53
N LEU A 532 -9.56 14.23 -7.70
CA LEU A 532 -10.52 13.15 -7.96
C LEU A 532 -10.38 12.01 -6.93
N GLN A 533 -9.16 11.71 -6.49
CA GLN A 533 -8.91 10.67 -5.48
C GLN A 533 -9.66 10.95 -4.16
N SER A 534 -9.47 12.13 -3.57
CA SER A 534 -10.16 12.54 -2.35
C SER A 534 -11.66 12.75 -2.56
N ALA A 535 -12.06 13.34 -3.69
CA ALA A 535 -13.46 13.59 -4.03
C ALA A 535 -14.30 12.30 -4.11
N LEU A 536 -13.72 11.22 -4.65
CA LEU A 536 -14.39 9.93 -4.80
C LEU A 536 -14.76 9.27 -3.46
N ILE A 537 -13.95 9.50 -2.42
CA ILE A 537 -14.00 8.76 -1.16
C ILE A 537 -14.49 9.61 0.02
N PHE A 538 -14.56 10.94 -0.12
CA PHE A 538 -14.89 11.87 0.97
C PHE A 538 -16.19 11.51 1.70
N SER A 539 -17.28 11.24 0.96
CA SER A 539 -18.56 10.87 1.56
C SER A 539 -18.51 9.56 2.34
N ASN A 540 -17.70 8.58 1.91
CA ASN A 540 -17.50 7.34 2.65
C ASN A 540 -16.74 7.58 3.97
N LEU A 541 -15.72 8.44 3.97
CA LEU A 541 -15.00 8.81 5.19
C LEU A 541 -15.91 9.52 6.20
N ALA A 542 -16.73 10.48 5.74
CA ALA A 542 -17.68 11.17 6.61
C ALA A 542 -18.70 10.21 7.25
N GLN A 543 -19.27 9.29 6.46
CA GLN A 543 -20.18 8.24 6.96
C GLN A 543 -19.48 7.34 8.00
N HIS A 544 -18.25 6.92 7.71
CA HIS A 544 -17.49 6.08 8.60
C HIS A 544 -17.19 6.78 9.93
N LEU A 545 -16.78 8.05 9.90
CA LEU A 545 -16.51 8.81 11.10
C LEU A 545 -17.77 8.98 11.95
N GLY A 546 -18.92 9.23 11.32
CA GLY A 546 -20.21 9.24 12.01
C GLY A 546 -20.49 7.92 12.75
N PHE A 547 -20.15 6.77 12.15
CA PHE A 547 -20.26 5.46 12.81
C PHE A 547 -19.27 5.26 13.96
N VAL A 548 -17.99 5.62 13.75
CA VAL A 548 -16.92 5.50 14.77
C VAL A 548 -17.29 6.31 16.01
N LEU A 549 -17.88 7.49 15.84
CA LEU A 549 -18.29 8.39 16.93
C LEU A 549 -19.69 8.07 17.48
N GLY A 550 -20.36 7.02 17.00
CA GLY A 550 -21.68 6.63 17.46
C GLY A 550 -22.83 7.56 17.00
N ALA A 551 -22.55 8.53 16.13
CA ALA A 551 -23.57 9.36 15.50
C ALA A 551 -24.40 8.59 14.46
N SER A 552 -23.92 7.44 13.99
CA SER A 552 -24.63 6.48 13.14
C SER A 552 -24.48 5.06 13.70
N ALA A 553 -25.57 4.28 13.68
CA ALA A 553 -25.51 2.84 13.97
C ALA A 553 -24.97 2.02 12.79
N VAL A 554 -24.98 2.61 11.58
CA VAL A 554 -24.59 1.95 10.33
C VAL A 554 -23.28 2.55 9.85
N ASP A 555 -22.31 1.66 9.62
CA ASP A 555 -21.02 2.01 9.04
C ASP A 555 -21.15 2.32 7.54
N THR A 556 -20.15 2.97 6.96
CA THR A 556 -20.05 3.09 5.52
C THR A 556 -19.98 1.70 4.88
N ARG A 557 -20.64 1.55 3.72
CA ARG A 557 -20.62 0.33 2.92
C ARG A 557 -19.18 -0.13 2.65
N GLN A 558 -19.01 -1.42 2.44
CA GLN A 558 -17.71 -2.02 2.12
C GLN A 558 -17.34 -1.79 0.64
N ARG A 559 -17.39 -0.51 0.23
CA ARG A 559 -16.80 0.06 -0.98
C ARG A 559 -16.63 1.57 -0.85
N CYS A 560 -15.55 2.12 -1.39
CA CYS A 560 -15.11 3.49 -1.17
C CYS A 560 -15.59 4.53 -2.19
N THR A 561 -16.37 4.17 -3.23
CA THR A 561 -16.77 5.14 -4.27
C THR A 561 -18.22 5.00 -4.65
N PHE A 562 -18.95 6.09 -4.87
CA PHE A 562 -20.38 6.07 -5.22
C PHE A 562 -20.63 5.96 -6.74
N GLY A 563 -19.66 5.46 -7.50
CA GLY A 563 -19.86 5.15 -8.92
C GLY A 563 -20.92 4.06 -9.13
N PRO A 564 -21.53 4.01 -10.32
CA PRO A 564 -22.57 3.03 -10.65
C PRO A 564 -22.04 1.60 -10.50
N ASP A 565 -22.94 0.72 -10.11
CA ASP A 565 -22.62 -0.71 -10.05
C ASP A 565 -22.49 -1.29 -11.46
N VAL A 566 -21.59 -2.25 -11.59
CA VAL A 566 -21.44 -3.05 -12.80
C VAL A 566 -22.70 -3.87 -13.00
N ALA A 567 -23.20 -3.94 -14.24
CA ALA A 567 -24.42 -4.68 -14.55
C ALA A 567 -24.35 -6.12 -14.02
N GLY A 568 -25.36 -6.52 -13.24
CA GLY A 568 -25.45 -7.86 -12.64
C GLY A 568 -24.56 -8.11 -11.42
N LYS A 569 -23.84 -7.10 -10.91
CA LYS A 569 -23.02 -7.21 -9.69
C LYS A 569 -23.37 -6.13 -8.70
N ALA A 570 -23.45 -6.48 -7.42
CA ALA A 570 -23.42 -5.49 -6.34
C ALA A 570 -21.97 -5.07 -6.12
N GLN A 571 -21.34 -4.40 -7.08
CA GLN A 571 -19.97 -3.90 -7.06
C GLN A 571 -19.82 -2.85 -8.16
N ASN A 572 -19.06 -1.79 -7.91
CA ASN A 572 -18.53 -0.87 -8.92
C ASN A 572 -17.03 -1.10 -9.15
N ARG A 573 -16.46 -0.46 -10.17
CA ARG A 573 -15.09 -0.74 -10.62
C ARG A 573 -13.99 -0.20 -9.71
N LEU A 574 -14.32 0.74 -8.83
CA LEU A 574 -13.40 1.41 -7.90
C LEU A 574 -13.77 1.10 -6.45
N GLN A 575 -13.82 -0.19 -6.08
CA GLN A 575 -14.29 -0.62 -4.74
C GLN A 575 -13.45 -0.06 -3.58
N ASN A 576 -12.18 0.28 -3.79
CA ASN A 576 -11.30 0.85 -2.77
C ASN A 576 -10.70 2.20 -3.20
N GLY A 577 -11.35 2.92 -4.12
CA GLY A 577 -10.86 4.22 -4.61
C GLY A 577 -9.89 4.09 -5.79
N ILE A 578 -9.07 5.13 -5.99
CA ILE A 578 -8.00 5.18 -6.99
C ILE A 578 -6.66 5.48 -6.31
N GLN A 579 -5.57 5.14 -6.99
CA GLN A 579 -4.23 5.57 -6.60
C GLN A 579 -3.65 6.54 -7.63
N ILE A 580 -2.82 7.48 -7.18
CA ILE A 580 -2.27 8.53 -8.05
C ILE A 580 -0.73 8.53 -8.13
N PHE A 581 -0.09 7.44 -7.72
CA PHE A 581 1.35 7.27 -7.86
C PHE A 581 1.69 5.92 -8.53
N PRO A 582 2.88 5.82 -9.18
CA PRO A 582 3.21 4.73 -10.10
C PRO A 582 3.22 3.33 -9.47
N GLY A 583 3.04 2.30 -10.30
CA GLY A 583 3.07 0.90 -9.90
C GLY A 583 2.00 0.01 -10.55
N SER A 584 1.31 0.43 -11.60
CA SER A 584 0.41 -0.45 -12.34
C SER A 584 0.30 -0.13 -13.82
N VAL A 585 -0.07 -1.15 -14.57
CA VAL A 585 -0.33 -1.07 -16.01
C VAL A 585 -1.59 -1.87 -16.39
N PRO A 586 -2.34 -1.42 -17.42
CA PRO A 586 -3.46 -2.17 -17.95
C PRO A 586 -2.97 -3.36 -18.79
N ILE A 587 -3.74 -4.46 -18.76
CA ILE A 587 -3.47 -5.69 -19.50
C ILE A 587 -4.38 -5.74 -20.73
N TYR A 588 -3.78 -6.03 -21.89
CA TYR A 588 -4.47 -6.08 -23.18
C TYR A 588 -4.37 -7.44 -23.85
N ARG A 589 -5.42 -7.81 -24.58
CA ARG A 589 -5.42 -8.83 -25.64
C ARG A 589 -5.60 -8.13 -26.98
N GLY A 590 -4.51 -8.00 -27.73
CA GLY A 590 -4.49 -7.12 -28.90
C GLY A 590 -4.81 -5.68 -28.50
N ASN A 591 -5.93 -5.15 -29.00
CA ASN A 591 -6.41 -3.80 -28.67
C ASN A 591 -7.52 -3.78 -27.61
N THR A 592 -7.89 -4.95 -27.06
CA THR A 592 -8.96 -5.07 -26.06
C THR A 592 -8.37 -5.06 -24.66
N LEU A 593 -8.79 -4.11 -23.83
CA LEU A 593 -8.49 -4.10 -22.39
C LEU A 593 -9.18 -5.31 -21.73
N ILE A 594 -8.45 -6.08 -20.94
CA ILE A 594 -8.97 -7.27 -20.25
C ILE A 594 -8.67 -7.32 -18.75
N GLY A 595 -8.02 -6.30 -18.20
CA GLY A 595 -7.72 -6.20 -16.77
C GLY A 595 -6.55 -5.26 -16.49
N GLY A 596 -5.94 -5.39 -15.32
CA GLY A 596 -4.74 -4.65 -14.93
C GLY A 596 -3.97 -5.37 -13.83
N LEU A 597 -2.67 -5.06 -13.77
CA LEU A 597 -1.75 -5.56 -12.74
C LEU A 597 -1.18 -4.37 -11.98
N GLY A 598 -1.29 -4.42 -10.66
CA GLY A 598 -0.77 -3.41 -9.75
C GLY A 598 0.19 -3.99 -8.71
N VAL A 599 1.17 -3.18 -8.34
CA VAL A 599 2.30 -3.54 -7.47
C VAL A 599 2.53 -2.43 -6.47
N SER A 600 2.75 -2.80 -5.21
CA SER A 600 3.12 -1.83 -4.18
C SER A 600 3.93 -2.43 -3.05
N GLY A 601 5.00 -1.74 -2.66
CA GLY A 601 5.72 -2.02 -1.41
C GLY A 601 7.17 -1.51 -1.37
N ASP A 602 7.75 -1.10 -2.49
CA ASP A 602 9.10 -0.54 -2.56
C ASP A 602 9.06 0.87 -3.20
N GLY A 603 10.17 1.34 -3.76
CA GLY A 603 10.19 2.57 -4.55
C GLY A 603 9.24 2.51 -5.76
N ILE A 604 8.65 3.64 -6.12
CA ILE A 604 7.65 3.73 -7.20
C ILE A 604 8.17 3.29 -8.57
N ASP A 605 9.47 3.40 -8.83
CA ASP A 605 10.08 2.92 -10.07
C ASP A 605 10.28 1.40 -10.04
N GLN A 606 10.57 0.79 -8.89
CA GLN A 606 10.54 -0.66 -8.70
C GLN A 606 9.14 -1.20 -8.93
N ASP A 607 8.11 -0.58 -8.34
CA ASP A 607 6.71 -0.98 -8.51
C ASP A 607 6.29 -0.92 -10.01
N ASP A 608 6.65 0.15 -10.72
CA ASP A 608 6.40 0.30 -12.16
C ASP A 608 7.10 -0.78 -12.98
N MET A 609 8.39 -1.00 -12.72
CA MET A 609 9.16 -2.00 -13.43
C MET A 609 8.60 -3.41 -13.22
N ILE A 610 8.29 -3.77 -11.96
CA ILE A 610 7.75 -5.09 -11.62
C ILE A 610 6.40 -5.28 -12.31
N SER A 611 5.53 -4.27 -12.28
CA SER A 611 4.22 -4.38 -12.92
C SER A 611 4.31 -4.51 -14.44
N PHE A 612 5.07 -3.63 -15.09
CA PHE A 612 5.22 -3.60 -16.54
C PHE A 612 5.95 -4.81 -17.11
N LEU A 613 7.05 -5.24 -16.48
CA LEU A 613 7.77 -6.44 -16.90
C LEU A 613 7.03 -7.72 -16.53
N GLY A 614 6.25 -7.74 -15.45
CA GLY A 614 5.37 -8.85 -15.11
C GLY A 614 4.33 -9.10 -16.20
N VAL A 615 3.69 -8.04 -16.70
CA VAL A 615 2.75 -8.14 -17.83
C VAL A 615 3.46 -8.53 -19.14
N HIS A 616 4.61 -7.91 -19.44
CA HIS A 616 5.38 -8.23 -20.65
C HIS A 616 5.84 -9.70 -20.68
N ASN A 617 6.54 -10.15 -19.62
CA ASN A 617 7.08 -11.51 -19.55
C ASN A 617 5.97 -12.55 -19.41
N GLY A 618 4.91 -12.25 -18.64
CA GLY A 618 3.74 -13.12 -18.52
C GLY A 618 3.09 -13.36 -19.88
N GLY A 619 2.89 -12.29 -20.65
CA GLY A 619 2.40 -12.34 -22.02
C GLY A 619 3.32 -13.10 -22.98
N ALA A 620 4.64 -12.88 -22.90
CA ALA A 620 5.62 -13.62 -23.70
C ALA A 620 5.62 -15.12 -23.38
N ARG A 621 5.37 -15.49 -22.11
CA ARG A 621 5.33 -16.89 -21.65
C ARG A 621 4.06 -17.62 -22.09
N ILE A 622 2.89 -17.01 -21.93
CA ILE A 622 1.60 -17.70 -22.17
C ILE A 622 1.00 -17.41 -23.55
N GLY A 623 1.39 -16.31 -24.19
CA GLY A 623 0.82 -15.81 -25.44
C GLY A 623 -0.56 -15.16 -25.26
N GLY A 624 -0.97 -14.36 -26.25
CA GLY A 624 -2.34 -13.84 -26.34
C GLY A 624 -2.69 -12.65 -25.44
N ILE A 625 -1.83 -12.27 -24.49
CA ILE A 625 -1.97 -11.07 -23.66
C ILE A 625 -0.65 -10.30 -23.58
N GLY A 626 -0.69 -9.03 -23.16
CA GLY A 626 0.51 -8.23 -22.92
C GLY A 626 0.20 -6.80 -22.49
N ASN A 627 1.23 -5.96 -22.52
CA ASN A 627 1.10 -4.53 -22.29
C ASN A 627 0.20 -3.90 -23.36
N ALA A 628 -0.34 -2.71 -23.06
CA ALA A 628 -1.04 -1.92 -24.06
C ALA A 628 -0.16 -1.71 -25.31
N PRO A 629 -0.74 -1.75 -26.53
CA PRO A 629 -0.04 -1.37 -27.74
C PRO A 629 0.54 0.05 -27.64
N THR A 630 1.79 0.23 -28.04
CA THR A 630 2.50 1.53 -27.92
C THR A 630 1.72 2.69 -28.54
N ALA A 631 1.02 2.46 -29.66
CA ALA A 631 0.26 3.48 -30.37
C ALA A 631 -0.93 4.07 -29.58
N ILE A 632 -1.39 3.40 -28.53
CA ILE A 632 -2.52 3.87 -27.70
C ILE A 632 -2.10 4.22 -26.28
N ARG A 633 -0.82 4.13 -25.93
CA ARG A 633 -0.33 4.47 -24.59
C ARG A 633 -0.43 5.97 -24.33
N ALA A 634 -0.66 6.35 -23.09
CA ALA A 634 -0.75 7.75 -22.68
C ALA A 634 0.53 8.55 -22.96
N ASP A 635 1.70 7.90 -23.07
CA ASP A 635 2.94 8.56 -23.50
C ASP A 635 2.94 9.03 -24.96
N GLN A 636 1.92 8.73 -25.75
CA GLN A 636 1.67 9.34 -27.06
C GLN A 636 1.05 10.73 -26.95
N ILE A 637 0.54 11.11 -25.78
CA ILE A 637 -0.09 12.41 -25.54
C ILE A 637 0.96 13.46 -25.21
N VAL A 638 0.91 14.57 -25.93
CA VAL A 638 1.65 15.80 -25.61
C VAL A 638 0.63 16.88 -25.26
N VAL A 639 0.65 17.33 -24.01
CA VAL A 639 -0.22 18.39 -23.49
C VAL A 639 0.35 19.74 -23.88
N ALA A 640 -0.48 20.61 -24.44
CA ALA A 640 -0.10 21.93 -24.97
C ALA A 640 0.11 22.99 -23.86
N ILE A 641 1.07 22.73 -22.96
CA ILE A 641 1.55 23.68 -21.94
C ILE A 641 3.02 23.99 -22.24
N GLY A 642 3.37 25.28 -22.30
CA GLY A 642 4.71 25.73 -22.67
C GLY A 642 5.16 25.18 -24.03
N ALA A 643 6.29 24.48 -24.07
CA ALA A 643 6.83 23.84 -25.28
C ALA A 643 6.14 22.50 -25.63
N GLY A 644 5.19 22.04 -24.82
CA GLY A 644 4.55 20.74 -24.93
C GLY A 644 5.15 19.73 -23.95
N VAL A 645 4.31 19.14 -23.10
CA VAL A 645 4.72 18.17 -22.08
C VAL A 645 4.14 16.80 -22.42
N ARG A 646 5.03 15.81 -22.59
CA ARG A 646 4.63 14.42 -22.82
C ARG A 646 4.28 13.73 -21.52
N LEU A 647 3.14 13.04 -21.47
CA LEU A 647 2.80 12.19 -20.32
C LEU A 647 3.78 11.02 -20.23
N ARG A 648 4.05 10.54 -19.02
CA ARG A 648 4.89 9.36 -18.79
C ARG A 648 4.02 8.11 -18.64
N TYR A 649 4.45 6.99 -19.20
CA TYR A 649 3.72 5.71 -19.08
C TYR A 649 4.29 4.81 -17.97
N VAL A 650 5.58 4.52 -18.01
CA VAL A 650 6.30 3.79 -16.94
C VAL A 650 7.70 4.37 -16.78
N ASN A 651 8.34 4.14 -15.64
CA ASN A 651 9.76 4.42 -15.44
C ASN A 651 10.42 3.24 -14.72
N CYS A 652 11.59 2.82 -15.19
CA CYS A 652 12.30 1.70 -14.61
C CYS A 652 13.62 2.18 -14.02
N PRO A 653 14.02 1.66 -12.84
CA PRO A 653 15.17 2.18 -12.12
C PRO A 653 16.47 1.86 -12.87
N PHE A 654 17.49 2.69 -12.64
CA PHE A 654 18.86 2.42 -13.07
C PHE A 654 19.44 1.24 -12.28
N ALA A 655 20.25 0.41 -12.94
CA ALA A 655 20.82 -0.82 -12.36
C ALA A 655 19.79 -1.65 -11.54
N PRO A 656 18.64 -1.99 -12.16
CA PRO A 656 17.46 -2.46 -11.47
C PRO A 656 17.64 -3.84 -10.83
N PHE A 657 18.53 -4.67 -11.36
CA PHE A 657 18.65 -6.07 -10.96
C PHE A 657 19.92 -6.34 -10.14
N LEU A 658 19.81 -7.32 -9.25
CA LEU A 658 20.87 -7.80 -8.37
C LEU A 658 21.81 -8.81 -9.01
N ASP A 659 21.35 -9.45 -10.09
CA ASP A 659 22.00 -10.60 -10.71
C ASP A 659 22.54 -10.33 -12.12
N THR A 660 22.30 -9.12 -12.66
CA THR A 660 22.71 -8.70 -14.01
C THR A 660 23.08 -7.22 -14.01
N SER A 661 23.83 -6.79 -15.03
CA SER A 661 24.20 -5.39 -15.26
C SER A 661 23.25 -4.67 -16.22
N ASP A 662 22.12 -5.27 -16.57
CA ASP A 662 21.18 -4.75 -17.56
C ASP A 662 20.70 -3.34 -17.19
N GLN A 663 20.51 -2.51 -18.21
CA GLN A 663 19.99 -1.15 -18.11
C GLN A 663 18.83 -0.99 -19.09
N ASP A 664 18.01 0.06 -18.91
CA ASP A 664 16.85 0.33 -19.76
C ASP A 664 15.97 -0.91 -20.00
N VAL A 665 15.71 -1.65 -18.93
CA VAL A 665 15.06 -2.97 -19.00
C VAL A 665 13.62 -2.92 -19.51
N CYS A 666 13.03 -1.72 -19.56
CA CYS A 666 11.68 -1.46 -20.04
C CYS A 666 11.65 -0.89 -21.47
N GLY A 667 12.80 -0.48 -22.02
CA GLY A 667 12.91 0.01 -23.38
C GLY A 667 12.43 -1.01 -24.41
N GLY A 668 11.62 -0.55 -25.37
CA GLY A 668 11.14 -1.37 -26.49
C GLY A 668 10.06 -2.41 -26.15
N LYS A 669 9.43 -2.35 -24.97
CA LYS A 669 8.46 -3.34 -24.47
C LYS A 669 7.03 -2.81 -24.32
#